data_AF-A0AAV8BTT2-F1
#
_entry.id   AF-A0AAV8BTT2-F1
#
_cell.length_a   1.000
_cell.length_b   1.000
_cell.length_c   1.000
_cell.angle_alpha   90.00
_cell.angle_beta   90.00
_cell.angle_gamma   90.00
#
_symmetry.space_group_name_H-M   'P 1'
#
loop_
_entity.id
_entity.type
_entity.pdbx_description
1 polymer ?
#
loop_
_entity_poly.entity_id
_entity_poly.type
_entity_poly.pdbx_seq_one_letter_code
_entity_poly.pdbx_strand_id
1 'polypeptide(L)'
;MATRTTLSSSIETAIVSATVATTFSFILNVLFPLLREEYSLLSGFKDELEKLESIFTRIESVLYDAMTRQLKDRALQDWLVKLTDVACHAEDVLDKFNFDVTRRNAASSQRCLREVRDFFSDNNQLKFRFVMAHKIKELRGKMDSFSEEVSKFNLGQGGSERLIRDQNERMTHSFVESSDVVGRDKEKKEVVAMLLNNGATSTNLSVIAIHGVGGIGKTTLVQLVYNDTGNVGQLTYNDRASVHAYFDLKMWICVSDDFDLPRILKCLIESATKKKCEVDDLDQLQIKTREVLHRKRFLLVLDDVWNEEPQKWEKLENLLRSGDRGSKVMVTTRSLKVSSIINSSQNLQLSPLQDNLCWELFQRRAFKAGTIPGENFVEIGKEIVKKCGGNPLAAKALGSLLHFKHELSGWKSVLDSEMWQLFDSQSGEIMPVLRLSYDHLSLQGKQCFTYCCLFPKDYKLEKTTLIQQWMSNGYVLNEQVGHEVFNDLWWRSFFVEVKKNEVGQVVGCKLHDLMHDLARLVAGKQFCMITKDIKGDTIYKRTYHLLIDQWSSHLTMLEETKKAKSLRTLLVSRSYPIEKSFVGRIFVMLRCLRVLDFRSSGIKVIPDSIGFLIHLRYLNLSGNPIESLPESIGYLLNLQVLKLSMTKLKKLLKCLGKLQSLRHLDIRGCQLLNMPIGIGRLTHLQTLTDFVVSKKKTSCGLEELKELKLSGELFIWHLENFKLEAIEIEQLIFIK
;
A
#
# COMPACT_ATOMS: atom_id res chain seq x y z
N MET A 1 18.32 14.61 21.94
CA MET A 1 18.20 13.12 22.04
C MET A 1 16.97 12.68 22.84
N ALA A 2 16.69 13.25 24.02
CA ALA A 2 15.53 12.87 24.86
C ALA A 2 14.14 13.12 24.22
N THR A 3 13.99 14.16 23.38
CA THR A 3 12.72 14.51 22.68
C THR A 3 12.39 13.59 21.50
N ARG A 4 13.39 12.98 20.85
CA ARG A 4 13.16 11.98 19.77
C ARG A 4 12.60 10.67 20.32
N THR A 5 13.02 10.27 21.53
CA THR A 5 12.56 9.03 22.19
C THR A 5 11.11 9.10 22.65
N THR A 6 10.64 10.25 23.14
CA THR A 6 9.24 10.43 23.55
C THR A 6 8.30 10.46 22.35
N LEU A 7 8.66 11.18 21.27
CA LEU A 7 7.88 11.19 20.02
C LEU A 7 7.73 9.78 19.42
N SER A 8 8.81 9.00 19.40
CA SER A 8 8.79 7.60 18.92
C SER A 8 7.84 6.71 19.73
N SER A 9 7.83 6.84 21.06
CA SER A 9 6.97 6.02 21.94
C SER A 9 5.48 6.34 21.83
N SER A 10 5.13 7.60 21.53
CA SER A 10 3.75 8.09 21.42
C SER A 10 3.11 7.81 20.06
N ILE A 11 3.90 7.41 19.07
CA ILE A 11 3.44 7.20 17.69
C ILE A 11 3.30 5.71 17.37
N GLU A 12 4.21 4.84 17.85
CA GLU A 12 4.02 3.37 17.82
C GLU A 12 2.67 2.95 18.45
N THR A 13 2.15 3.74 19.39
CA THR A 13 0.90 3.50 20.12
C THR A 13 -0.36 3.69 19.28
N ALA A 14 -0.33 4.56 18.27
CA ALA A 14 -1.51 4.92 17.50
C ALA A 14 -1.96 3.81 16.52
N ILE A 15 -1.15 2.77 16.34
CA ILE A 15 -1.46 1.60 15.50
C ILE A 15 -1.86 0.41 16.29
N VAL A 16 -1.20 0.21 17.42
CA VAL A 16 -1.64 -0.75 18.41
C VAL A 16 -3.12 -0.50 18.70
N SER A 17 -3.49 0.76 18.89
CA SER A 17 -4.87 1.19 19.10
C SER A 17 -5.79 0.96 17.88
N ALA A 18 -5.39 1.36 16.67
CA ALA A 18 -6.22 1.15 15.48
C ALA A 18 -6.41 -0.35 15.15
N THR A 19 -5.34 -1.14 15.28
CA THR A 19 -5.31 -2.57 14.96
C THR A 19 -6.16 -3.37 15.92
N VAL A 20 -6.12 -3.07 17.22
CA VAL A 20 -6.99 -3.75 18.18
C VAL A 20 -8.45 -3.44 17.89
N ALA A 21 -8.82 -2.18 17.65
CA ALA A 21 -10.21 -1.78 17.42
C ALA A 21 -10.82 -2.42 16.15
N THR A 22 -10.08 -2.46 15.05
CA THR A 22 -10.55 -3.13 13.82
C THR A 22 -10.58 -4.65 13.96
N THR A 23 -9.64 -5.24 14.71
CA THR A 23 -9.64 -6.69 14.98
C THR A 23 -10.86 -7.07 15.82
N PHE A 24 -11.19 -6.26 16.83
CA PHE A 24 -12.41 -6.39 17.61
C PHE A 24 -13.65 -6.27 16.73
N SER A 25 -13.72 -5.22 15.91
CA SER A 25 -14.84 -5.01 15.00
C SER A 25 -15.03 -6.18 14.04
N PHE A 26 -13.94 -6.76 13.49
CA PHE A 26 -14.01 -7.95 12.64
C PHE A 26 -14.48 -9.19 13.41
N ILE A 27 -13.96 -9.43 14.61
CA ILE A 27 -14.38 -10.56 15.46
C ILE A 27 -15.87 -10.45 15.81
N LEU A 28 -16.31 -9.26 16.25
CA LEU A 28 -17.69 -9.00 16.69
C LEU A 28 -18.70 -8.99 15.55
N ASN A 29 -18.38 -8.36 14.42
CA ASN A 29 -19.34 -8.16 13.34
C ASN A 29 -19.26 -9.21 12.23
N VAL A 30 -18.19 -10.01 12.18
CA VAL A 30 -18.00 -11.03 11.13
C VAL A 30 -17.90 -12.43 11.73
N LEU A 31 -16.93 -12.67 12.61
CA LEU A 31 -16.66 -14.04 13.07
C LEU A 31 -17.76 -14.58 14.01
N PHE A 32 -18.14 -13.86 15.07
CA PHE A 32 -19.20 -14.36 15.98
C PHE A 32 -20.54 -14.61 15.26
N PRO A 33 -21.04 -13.71 14.39
CA PRO A 33 -22.27 -13.97 13.62
C PRO A 33 -22.17 -15.21 12.74
N LEU A 34 -21.05 -15.41 12.01
CA LEU A 34 -20.86 -16.59 11.16
C LEU A 34 -20.83 -17.90 11.94
N LEU A 35 -20.36 -17.85 13.18
CA LEU A 35 -20.26 -19.04 14.00
C LEU A 35 -21.61 -19.39 14.65
N ARG A 36 -22.53 -18.42 14.80
CA ARG A 36 -23.75 -18.49 15.64
C ARG A 36 -24.63 -19.72 15.41
N GLU A 37 -24.78 -20.11 14.16
CA GLU A 37 -25.64 -21.22 13.77
C GLU A 37 -25.04 -22.60 14.15
N GLU A 38 -23.71 -22.72 14.17
CA GLU A 38 -23.01 -24.02 14.25
C GLU A 38 -22.72 -24.51 15.67
N TYR A 39 -22.56 -23.58 16.63
CA TYR A 39 -22.33 -23.96 18.03
C TYR A 39 -23.61 -24.11 18.85
N SER A 40 -24.78 -23.77 18.29
CA SER A 40 -26.09 -24.13 18.85
C SER A 40 -26.25 -25.64 19.11
N LEU A 41 -25.41 -26.46 18.45
CA LEU A 41 -25.39 -27.92 18.50
C LEU A 41 -24.58 -28.52 19.67
N LEU A 42 -23.87 -27.72 20.48
CA LEU A 42 -23.04 -28.18 21.62
C LEU A 42 -23.18 -27.22 22.80
N SER A 43 -24.02 -27.55 23.80
CA SER A 43 -24.40 -26.64 24.90
C SER A 43 -23.21 -26.01 25.63
N GLY A 44 -22.22 -26.79 26.07
CA GLY A 44 -21.05 -26.26 26.78
C GLY A 44 -20.08 -25.43 25.94
N PHE A 45 -20.14 -25.54 24.60
CA PHE A 45 -19.30 -24.74 23.69
C PHE A 45 -19.97 -23.41 23.34
N LYS A 46 -21.29 -23.41 23.19
CA LYS A 46 -22.11 -22.20 23.05
C LYS A 46 -21.87 -21.25 24.22
N ASP A 47 -21.94 -21.75 25.45
CA ASP A 47 -21.76 -20.93 26.65
C ASP A 47 -20.38 -20.25 26.70
N GLU A 48 -19.31 -20.94 26.28
CA GLU A 48 -17.96 -20.37 26.27
C GLU A 48 -17.81 -19.31 25.18
N LEU A 49 -18.43 -19.49 24.01
CA LEU A 49 -18.35 -18.51 22.94
C LEU A 49 -19.20 -17.26 23.24
N GLU A 50 -20.40 -17.41 23.80
CA GLU A 50 -21.25 -16.29 24.23
C GLU A 50 -20.58 -15.48 25.35
N LYS A 51 -19.91 -16.15 26.28
CA LYS A 51 -19.08 -15.46 27.30
C LYS A 51 -17.92 -14.72 26.65
N LEU A 52 -17.23 -15.33 25.69
CA LEU A 52 -16.15 -14.67 24.96
C LEU A 52 -16.65 -13.44 24.21
N GLU A 53 -17.76 -13.55 23.47
CA GLU A 53 -18.42 -12.44 22.77
C GLU A 53 -18.77 -11.30 23.73
N SER A 54 -19.33 -11.61 24.89
CA SER A 54 -19.62 -10.63 25.94
C SER A 54 -18.39 -9.87 26.44
N ILE A 55 -17.26 -10.56 26.64
CA ILE A 55 -16.00 -9.92 27.05
C ILE A 55 -15.47 -9.00 25.94
N PHE A 56 -15.52 -9.43 24.68
CA PHE A 56 -15.12 -8.59 23.54
C PHE A 56 -15.96 -7.32 23.48
N THR A 57 -17.29 -7.42 23.59
CA THR A 57 -18.20 -6.27 23.62
C THR A 57 -17.91 -5.33 24.79
N ARG A 58 -17.64 -5.87 25.98
CA ARG A 58 -17.28 -5.08 27.17
C ARG A 58 -15.99 -4.28 26.95
N ILE A 59 -14.94 -4.92 26.44
CA ILE A 59 -13.68 -4.23 26.14
C ILE A 59 -13.88 -3.23 24.99
N GLU A 60 -14.64 -3.57 23.94
CA GLU A 60 -14.93 -2.66 22.81
C GLU A 60 -15.54 -1.33 23.29
N SER A 61 -16.47 -1.39 24.25
CA SER A 61 -17.14 -0.20 24.80
C SER A 61 -16.21 0.80 25.50
N VAL A 62 -15.01 0.37 25.90
CA VAL A 62 -14.00 1.22 26.55
C VAL A 62 -12.76 1.45 25.68
N LEU A 63 -12.66 0.78 24.51
CA LEU A 63 -11.50 0.88 23.63
C LEU A 63 -11.28 2.33 23.18
N TYR A 64 -12.33 3.06 22.80
CA TYR A 64 -12.16 4.44 22.32
C TYR A 64 -11.52 5.36 23.37
N ASP A 65 -12.00 5.32 24.61
CA ASP A 65 -11.42 6.11 25.70
C ASP A 65 -10.01 5.65 26.03
N ALA A 66 -9.76 4.33 26.03
CA ALA A 66 -8.42 3.77 26.21
C ALA A 66 -7.43 4.31 25.16
N MET A 67 -7.83 4.31 23.89
CA MET A 67 -7.02 4.76 22.76
C MET A 67 -6.76 6.27 22.78
N THR A 68 -7.67 7.05 23.36
CA THR A 68 -7.53 8.50 23.49
C THR A 68 -6.58 8.86 24.64
N ARG A 69 -6.66 8.13 25.76
CA ARG A 69 -5.88 8.39 26.98
C ARG A 69 -4.48 7.77 26.97
N GLN A 70 -4.20 6.80 26.09
CA GLN A 70 -2.92 6.07 26.05
C GLN A 70 -1.67 6.96 25.92
N LEU A 71 -1.79 8.16 25.33
CA LEU A 71 -0.67 9.08 25.15
C LEU A 71 -0.14 9.63 26.48
N LYS A 72 -0.96 9.63 27.54
CA LYS A 72 -0.65 10.18 28.86
C LYS A 72 -0.43 9.08 29.91
N ASP A 73 -0.77 7.83 29.60
CA ASP A 73 -0.72 6.70 30.54
C ASP A 73 0.04 5.50 29.94
N ARG A 74 1.27 5.29 30.44
CA ARG A 74 2.14 4.18 29.98
C ARG A 74 1.59 2.79 30.32
N ALA A 75 0.88 2.65 31.44
CA ALA A 75 0.31 1.35 31.81
C ALA A 75 -0.84 0.99 30.87
N LEU A 76 -1.67 1.98 30.50
CA LEU A 76 -2.74 1.81 29.52
C LEU A 76 -2.18 1.52 28.11
N GLN A 77 -1.07 2.16 27.74
CA GLN A 77 -0.33 1.85 26.52
C GLN A 77 0.16 0.39 26.49
N ASP A 78 0.82 -0.08 27.56
CA ASP A 78 1.29 -1.46 27.65
C ASP A 78 0.13 -2.47 27.61
N TRP A 79 -1.00 -2.11 28.22
CA TRP A 79 -2.23 -2.91 28.17
C TRP A 79 -2.77 -3.04 26.74
N LEU A 80 -2.89 -1.95 25.96
CA LEU A 80 -3.33 -2.00 24.56
C LEU A 80 -2.40 -2.83 23.67
N VAL A 81 -1.09 -2.73 23.89
CA VAL A 81 -0.09 -3.53 23.16
C VAL A 81 -0.30 -5.02 23.38
N LYS A 82 -0.47 -5.44 24.63
CA LYS A 82 -0.70 -6.85 24.96
C LYS A 82 -2.09 -7.31 24.50
N LEU A 83 -3.11 -6.44 24.59
CA LEU A 83 -4.46 -6.74 24.09
C LEU A 83 -4.45 -6.99 22.59
N THR A 84 -3.66 -6.24 21.82
CA THR A 84 -3.52 -6.44 20.37
C THR A 84 -3.06 -7.86 20.03
N ASP A 85 -2.05 -8.38 20.75
CA ASP A 85 -1.55 -9.74 20.52
C ASP A 85 -2.63 -10.80 20.81
N VAL A 86 -3.38 -10.63 21.91
CA VAL A 86 -4.45 -11.57 22.28
C VAL A 86 -5.62 -11.49 21.32
N ALA A 87 -6.01 -10.29 20.88
CA ALA A 87 -7.05 -10.09 19.87
C ALA A 87 -6.66 -10.72 18.53
N CYS A 88 -5.41 -10.54 18.08
CA CYS A 88 -4.91 -11.16 16.86
C CYS A 88 -4.92 -12.69 16.95
N HIS A 89 -4.51 -13.26 18.09
CA HIS A 89 -4.57 -14.69 18.33
C HIS A 89 -6.01 -15.21 18.39
N ALA A 90 -6.93 -14.46 19.01
CA ALA A 90 -8.34 -14.81 19.05
C ALA A 90 -8.93 -14.83 17.64
N GLU A 91 -8.60 -13.86 16.81
CA GLU A 91 -9.01 -13.81 15.41
C GLU A 91 -8.54 -15.06 14.65
N ASP A 92 -7.28 -15.46 14.78
CA ASP A 92 -6.74 -16.64 14.10
C ASP A 92 -7.44 -17.95 14.57
N VAL A 93 -7.75 -18.06 15.87
CA VAL A 93 -8.47 -19.23 16.41
C VAL A 93 -9.92 -19.27 15.91
N LEU A 94 -10.63 -18.15 15.95
CA LEU A 94 -12.03 -18.06 15.50
C LEU A 94 -12.13 -18.25 13.97
N ASP A 95 -11.21 -17.69 13.20
CA ASP A 95 -11.14 -17.86 11.74
C ASP A 95 -10.83 -19.31 11.36
N LYS A 96 -9.98 -20.01 12.14
CA LYS A 96 -9.72 -21.46 11.96
C LYS A 96 -10.98 -22.29 12.25
N PHE A 97 -11.77 -21.88 13.23
CA PHE A 97 -13.04 -22.54 13.53
C PHE A 97 -14.05 -22.34 12.40
N ASN A 98 -14.16 -21.11 11.90
CA ASN A 98 -15.00 -20.77 10.75
C ASN A 98 -14.59 -21.56 9.50
N PHE A 99 -13.29 -21.67 9.22
CA PHE A 99 -12.78 -22.50 8.13
C PHE A 99 -13.22 -23.97 8.25
N ASP A 100 -13.17 -24.56 9.45
CA ASP A 100 -13.62 -25.94 9.66
C ASP A 100 -15.13 -26.09 9.42
N VAL A 101 -15.94 -25.14 9.86
CA VAL A 101 -17.37 -25.06 9.55
C VAL A 101 -17.59 -25.08 8.04
N THR A 102 -16.97 -24.15 7.31
CA THR A 102 -17.11 -24.05 5.85
C THR A 102 -16.68 -25.33 5.16
N ARG A 103 -15.57 -25.92 5.60
CA ARG A 103 -15.05 -27.20 5.08
C ARG A 103 -16.04 -28.35 5.28
N ARG A 104 -16.70 -28.44 6.45
CA ARG A 104 -17.70 -29.48 6.73
C ARG A 104 -18.91 -29.35 5.81
N ASN A 105 -19.39 -28.13 5.60
CA ASN A 105 -20.54 -27.86 4.74
C ASN A 105 -20.23 -28.13 3.26
N ALA A 106 -18.97 -27.96 2.84
CA ALA A 106 -18.52 -28.37 1.50
C ALA A 106 -18.36 -29.92 1.37
N ALA A 107 -17.92 -30.62 2.43
CA ALA A 107 -17.58 -32.05 2.44
C ALA A 107 -18.75 -33.02 2.23
N SER A 108 -19.99 -32.60 2.52
CA SER A 108 -21.20 -33.39 2.27
C SER A 108 -21.51 -33.62 0.78
N SER A 109 -20.84 -32.90 -0.12
CA SER A 109 -21.22 -32.84 -1.54
C SER A 109 -20.26 -33.50 -2.55
N GLN A 110 -19.01 -33.89 -2.21
CA GLN A 110 -18.01 -34.26 -3.24
C GLN A 110 -16.92 -35.30 -2.85
N ARG A 111 -16.62 -36.21 -3.80
CA ARG A 111 -15.64 -37.32 -3.72
C ARG A 111 -14.17 -36.87 -3.50
N CYS A 112 -13.79 -35.70 -3.99
CA CYS A 112 -12.43 -35.13 -3.86
C CYS A 112 -12.13 -34.55 -2.45
N LEU A 113 -13.06 -34.63 -1.50
CA LEU A 113 -12.83 -34.22 -0.10
C LEU A 113 -12.27 -35.37 0.76
N ARG A 114 -12.16 -36.59 0.21
CA ARG A 114 -11.46 -37.70 0.87
C ARG A 114 -9.95 -37.45 1.00
N GLU A 115 -9.30 -36.85 0.00
CA GLU A 115 -7.86 -36.52 0.04
C GLU A 115 -7.52 -35.35 0.98
N VAL A 116 -8.48 -34.45 1.23
CA VAL A 116 -8.34 -33.35 2.22
C VAL A 116 -8.27 -33.91 3.65
N ARG A 117 -8.81 -35.13 3.89
CA ARG A 117 -8.71 -35.81 5.19
C ARG A 117 -7.27 -36.19 5.50
N ASP A 118 -6.47 -36.55 4.49
CA ASP A 118 -5.09 -37.02 4.70
C ASP A 118 -4.10 -35.88 5.01
N PHE A 119 -4.46 -34.64 4.68
CA PHE A 119 -3.62 -33.46 4.90
C PHE A 119 -3.63 -32.92 6.34
N PHE A 120 -4.67 -33.20 7.13
CA PHE A 120 -4.81 -32.69 8.49
C PHE A 120 -4.85 -33.85 9.50
N SER A 121 -3.82 -33.94 10.36
CA SER A 121 -3.68 -34.97 11.40
C SER A 121 -4.72 -34.91 12.54
N ASP A 122 -5.66 -33.95 12.49
CA ASP A 122 -6.83 -33.85 13.38
C ASP A 122 -8.05 -34.58 12.77
N ASN A 123 -7.84 -35.85 12.43
CA ASN A 123 -8.78 -36.74 11.72
C ASN A 123 -10.06 -37.12 12.48
N ASN A 124 -10.28 -36.58 13.67
CA ASN A 124 -11.47 -36.86 14.47
C ASN A 124 -12.21 -35.54 14.72
N GLN A 125 -13.43 -35.42 14.20
CA GLN A 125 -14.30 -34.26 14.37
C GLN A 125 -14.50 -33.93 15.86
N LEU A 126 -14.60 -34.94 16.73
CA LEU A 126 -14.68 -34.77 18.18
C LEU A 126 -13.36 -34.25 18.75
N LYS A 127 -12.22 -34.73 18.24
CA LYS A 127 -10.88 -34.24 18.64
C LYS A 127 -10.66 -32.78 18.23
N PHE A 128 -11.02 -32.39 17.00
CA PHE A 128 -10.94 -31.01 16.57
C PHE A 128 -11.84 -30.10 17.41
N ARG A 129 -13.10 -30.49 17.63
CA ARG A 129 -14.05 -29.75 18.48
C ARG A 129 -13.53 -29.62 19.91
N PHE A 130 -12.98 -30.69 20.48
CA PHE A 130 -12.37 -30.66 21.81
C PHE A 130 -11.15 -29.72 21.87
N VAL A 131 -10.25 -29.79 20.88
CA VAL A 131 -9.09 -28.88 20.78
C VAL A 131 -9.53 -27.43 20.65
N MET A 132 -10.55 -27.15 19.84
CA MET A 132 -11.08 -25.79 19.66
C MET A 132 -11.80 -25.27 20.90
N ALA A 133 -12.58 -26.11 21.59
CA ALA A 133 -13.21 -25.78 22.86
C ALA A 133 -12.17 -25.41 23.92
N HIS A 134 -11.08 -26.18 24.01
CA HIS A 134 -9.98 -25.85 24.92
C HIS A 134 -9.31 -24.52 24.55
N LYS A 135 -9.06 -24.27 23.27
CA LYS A 135 -8.46 -23.00 22.81
C LYS A 135 -9.36 -21.80 23.09
N ILE A 136 -10.66 -21.91 22.87
CA ILE A 136 -11.62 -20.84 23.16
C ILE A 136 -11.71 -20.60 24.67
N LYS A 137 -11.71 -21.65 25.49
CA LYS A 137 -11.66 -21.53 26.96
C LYS A 137 -10.38 -20.83 27.44
N GLU A 138 -9.23 -21.18 26.87
CA GLU A 138 -7.96 -20.52 27.17
C GLU A 138 -7.96 -19.04 26.75
N LEU A 139 -8.47 -18.73 25.55
CA LEU A 139 -8.64 -17.37 25.07
C LEU A 139 -9.55 -16.55 25.98
N ARG A 140 -10.67 -17.13 26.40
CA ARG A 140 -11.59 -16.51 27.34
C ARG A 140 -10.91 -16.17 28.65
N GLY A 141 -10.19 -17.12 29.26
CA GLY A 141 -9.45 -16.85 30.50
C GLY A 141 -8.44 -15.71 30.36
N LYS A 142 -7.73 -15.65 29.22
CA LYS A 142 -6.85 -14.51 28.91
C LYS A 142 -7.65 -13.21 28.78
N MET A 143 -8.72 -13.20 28.00
CA MET A 143 -9.53 -12.00 27.75
C MET A 143 -10.23 -11.48 29.01
N ASP A 144 -10.71 -12.38 29.87
CA ASP A 144 -11.27 -12.06 31.19
C ASP A 144 -10.25 -11.27 32.02
N SER A 145 -8.98 -11.71 32.06
CA SER A 145 -7.92 -10.99 32.77
C SER A 145 -7.68 -9.57 32.24
N PHE A 146 -7.72 -9.36 30.91
CA PHE A 146 -7.61 -8.02 30.32
C PHE A 146 -8.80 -7.14 30.71
N SER A 147 -9.98 -7.74 30.76
CA SER A 147 -11.20 -7.04 31.13
C SER A 147 -11.29 -6.72 32.62
N GLU A 148 -10.62 -7.48 33.49
CA GLU A 148 -10.45 -7.15 34.90
C GLU A 148 -9.35 -6.09 35.12
N GLU A 149 -8.32 -6.08 34.27
CA GLU A 149 -7.29 -5.05 34.31
C GLU A 149 -7.83 -3.70 33.83
N VAL A 150 -8.67 -3.69 32.77
CA VAL A 150 -9.20 -2.46 32.17
C VAL A 150 -10.11 -1.69 33.13
N SER A 151 -10.83 -2.39 34.02
CA SER A 151 -11.73 -1.77 35.00
C SER A 151 -10.99 -0.89 36.02
N LYS A 152 -9.67 -1.06 36.16
CA LYS A 152 -8.81 -0.28 37.07
C LYS A 152 -8.43 1.10 36.51
N PHE A 153 -8.60 1.34 35.22
CA PHE A 153 -8.20 2.61 34.57
C PHE A 153 -9.28 3.70 34.63
N ASN A 154 -10.46 3.41 35.21
CA ASN A 154 -11.61 4.33 35.28
C ASN A 154 -11.92 4.95 33.90
N LEU A 155 -12.07 4.12 32.88
CA LEU A 155 -12.41 4.56 31.52
C LEU A 155 -13.92 4.82 31.40
N GLY A 156 -14.29 5.87 30.66
CA GLY A 156 -15.68 6.18 30.35
C GLY A 156 -16.24 5.27 29.25
N GLN A 157 -17.54 4.95 29.31
CA GLN A 157 -18.26 4.36 28.18
C GLN A 157 -18.52 5.45 27.13
N GLY A 158 -17.61 5.60 26.17
CA GLY A 158 -17.76 6.53 25.06
C GLY A 158 -18.67 5.94 23.99
N GLY A 159 -19.73 6.66 23.64
CA GLY A 159 -20.60 6.28 22.53
C GLY A 159 -19.82 6.23 21.22
N SER A 160 -19.95 5.12 20.48
CA SER A 160 -19.50 4.99 19.10
C SER A 160 -20.07 6.15 18.29
N GLU A 161 -19.29 7.20 18.01
CA GLU A 161 -19.69 8.20 17.02
C GLU A 161 -19.97 7.46 15.71
N ARG A 162 -21.25 7.47 15.33
CA ARG A 162 -21.74 6.91 14.08
C ARG A 162 -20.92 7.50 12.95
N LEU A 163 -20.20 6.60 12.27
CA LEU A 163 -19.53 6.84 11.00
C LEU A 163 -20.47 7.65 10.09
N ILE A 164 -20.18 8.95 9.95
CA ILE A 164 -20.86 9.81 8.98
C ILE A 164 -20.38 9.34 7.61
N ARG A 165 -21.15 8.43 7.03
CA ARG A 165 -21.20 8.18 5.60
C ARG A 165 -21.84 9.42 4.99
N ASP A 166 -21.03 10.27 4.37
CA ASP A 166 -21.57 11.19 3.38
C ASP A 166 -20.76 11.08 2.08
N GLN A 167 -21.49 10.72 1.03
CA GLN A 167 -20.99 10.54 -0.32
C GLN A 167 -20.96 11.92 -0.99
N ASN A 168 -19.81 12.31 -1.55
CA ASN A 168 -19.77 13.16 -2.74
C ASN A 168 -18.42 13.04 -3.43
N GLU A 169 -18.48 12.62 -4.69
CA GLU A 169 -17.35 12.49 -5.60
C GLU A 169 -16.81 13.86 -6.02
N ARG A 170 -15.49 14.07 -5.92
CA ARG A 170 -14.78 15.09 -6.71
C ARG A 170 -13.44 14.55 -7.20
N MET A 171 -13.34 14.45 -8.52
CA MET A 171 -12.14 14.08 -9.24
C MET A 171 -11.12 15.23 -9.24
N THR A 172 -9.87 14.94 -8.91
CA THR A 172 -8.71 15.76 -9.34
C THR A 172 -7.63 14.84 -9.91
N HIS A 173 -6.62 15.41 -10.57
CA HIS A 173 -5.78 14.71 -11.54
C HIS A 173 -4.29 14.81 -11.16
N SER A 174 -3.44 14.14 -11.94
CA SER A 174 -2.03 13.88 -11.62
C SER A 174 -1.02 14.60 -12.49
N PHE A 175 -1.53 15.36 -13.44
CA PHE A 175 -0.79 16.48 -13.98
C PHE A 175 -0.79 17.58 -12.92
N VAL A 176 0.36 18.18 -12.64
CA VAL A 176 0.37 19.48 -11.96
C VAL A 176 -0.01 20.47 -13.05
N GLU A 177 -1.32 20.73 -13.19
CA GLU A 177 -1.77 21.85 -14.02
C GLU A 177 -1.13 23.11 -13.44
N SER A 178 -0.55 23.97 -14.29
CA SER A 178 0.09 25.20 -13.82
C SER A 178 -0.87 26.08 -13.01
N SER A 179 -2.18 25.91 -13.21
CA SER A 179 -3.28 26.51 -12.45
C SER A 179 -3.36 26.05 -10.99
N ASP A 180 -2.86 24.87 -10.64
CA ASP A 180 -2.92 24.24 -9.31
C ASP A 180 -1.70 24.53 -8.43
N VAL A 181 -0.66 25.15 -8.99
CA VAL A 181 0.50 25.63 -8.23
C VAL A 181 0.34 27.10 -7.92
N VAL A 182 0.36 27.42 -6.64
CA VAL A 182 0.22 28.80 -6.17
C VAL A 182 1.59 29.33 -5.77
N GLY A 183 1.96 30.49 -6.31
CA GLY A 183 3.03 31.33 -5.75
C GLY A 183 4.48 30.89 -5.99
N ARG A 184 4.76 30.13 -7.06
CA ARG A 184 6.12 29.64 -7.38
C ARG A 184 6.69 30.17 -8.69
N ASP A 185 6.07 31.20 -9.28
CA ASP A 185 6.48 31.75 -10.57
C ASP A 185 7.86 32.41 -10.55
N LYS A 186 8.23 33.02 -9.42
CA LYS A 186 9.54 33.68 -9.27
C LYS A 186 10.65 32.64 -9.29
N GLU A 187 10.54 31.62 -8.44
CA GLU A 187 11.52 30.53 -8.35
C GLU A 187 11.55 29.73 -9.64
N LYS A 188 10.40 29.51 -10.30
CA LYS A 188 10.35 28.87 -11.61
C LYS A 188 11.19 29.65 -12.63
N LYS A 189 10.99 30.96 -12.74
CA LYS A 189 11.75 31.82 -13.67
C LYS A 189 13.25 31.80 -13.37
N GLU A 190 13.62 31.80 -12.10
CA GLU A 190 15.01 31.73 -11.65
C GLU A 190 15.67 30.41 -12.06
N VAL A 191 15.03 29.26 -11.79
CA VAL A 191 15.57 27.94 -12.17
C VAL A 191 15.61 27.77 -13.70
N VAL A 192 14.60 28.25 -14.43
CA VAL A 192 14.63 28.25 -15.91
C VAL A 192 15.82 29.08 -16.42
N ALA A 193 16.07 30.26 -15.85
CA ALA A 193 17.24 31.06 -16.22
C ALA A 193 18.56 30.33 -15.91
N MET A 194 18.67 29.66 -14.77
CA MET A 194 19.83 28.83 -14.40
C MET A 194 20.09 27.67 -15.38
N LEU A 195 19.02 27.03 -15.87
CA LEU A 195 19.11 25.93 -16.85
C LEU A 195 19.55 26.40 -18.23
N LEU A 196 19.04 27.54 -18.68
CA LEU A 196 19.29 28.08 -20.03
C LEU A 196 20.58 28.92 -20.11
N ASN A 197 21.14 29.31 -18.97
CA ASN A 197 22.39 30.06 -18.92
C ASN A 197 23.60 29.14 -19.12
N ASN A 198 24.33 29.37 -20.22
CA ASN A 198 25.61 28.75 -20.54
C ASN A 198 26.77 29.66 -20.14
N GLY A 199 26.86 29.99 -18.85
CA GLY A 199 28.02 30.72 -18.32
C GLY A 199 29.35 30.09 -18.79
N ALA A 200 30.42 30.87 -18.80
CA ALA A 200 31.76 30.49 -19.24
C ALA A 200 32.44 29.46 -18.32
N THR A 201 31.73 28.42 -17.88
CA THR A 201 32.28 27.31 -17.11
C THR A 201 33.05 26.37 -18.02
N SER A 202 34.24 25.97 -17.60
CA SER A 202 35.15 25.05 -18.30
C SER A 202 34.67 23.59 -18.32
N THR A 203 33.55 23.26 -17.68
CA THR A 203 33.00 21.92 -17.56
C THR A 203 31.77 21.69 -18.45
N ASN A 204 31.66 20.50 -19.04
CA ASN A 204 30.52 20.09 -19.88
C ASN A 204 29.20 19.89 -19.09
N LEU A 205 29.30 19.77 -17.76
CA LEU A 205 28.19 19.48 -16.84
C LEU A 205 28.06 20.58 -15.78
N SER A 206 26.84 21.03 -15.52
CA SER A 206 26.51 21.94 -14.42
C SER A 206 25.38 21.36 -13.57
N VAL A 207 25.48 21.56 -12.26
CA VAL A 207 24.56 20.96 -11.27
C VAL A 207 23.86 22.08 -10.51
N ILE A 208 22.53 21.96 -10.41
CA ILE A 208 21.64 22.86 -9.68
C ILE A 208 21.02 22.07 -8.53
N ALA A 209 21.29 22.45 -7.30
CA ALA A 209 20.68 21.81 -6.13
C ALA A 209 19.58 22.70 -5.55
N ILE A 210 18.38 22.14 -5.40
CA ILE A 210 17.22 22.77 -4.77
C ILE A 210 17.00 22.10 -3.43
N HIS A 211 17.21 22.84 -2.34
CA HIS A 211 17.06 22.30 -0.99
C HIS A 211 15.98 23.06 -0.19
N GLY A 212 15.43 22.41 0.82
CA GLY A 212 14.38 22.99 1.67
C GLY A 212 13.63 21.94 2.46
N VAL A 213 12.81 22.37 3.41
CA VAL A 213 12.07 21.47 4.31
C VAL A 213 11.15 20.49 3.55
N GLY A 214 10.80 19.38 4.18
CA GLY A 214 9.87 18.40 3.61
C GLY A 214 8.51 19.03 3.27
N GLY A 215 7.89 18.62 2.15
CA GLY A 215 6.54 19.07 1.79
C GLY A 215 6.45 20.51 1.25
N ILE A 216 7.58 21.24 1.18
CA ILE A 216 7.64 22.65 0.77
C ILE A 216 7.37 22.90 -0.73
N GLY A 217 7.31 21.84 -1.53
CA GLY A 217 7.02 21.90 -2.97
C GLY A 217 8.25 21.85 -3.90
N LYS A 218 9.39 21.30 -3.46
CA LYS A 218 10.60 21.15 -4.29
C LYS A 218 10.34 20.36 -5.58
N THR A 219 9.84 19.13 -5.43
CA THR A 219 9.46 18.26 -6.55
C THR A 219 8.46 18.94 -7.47
N THR A 220 7.47 19.64 -6.91
CA THR A 220 6.48 20.41 -7.69
C THR A 220 7.12 21.54 -8.51
N LEU A 221 8.06 22.31 -7.92
CA LEU A 221 8.81 23.34 -8.63
C LEU A 221 9.63 22.72 -9.78
N VAL A 222 10.33 21.62 -9.53
CA VAL A 222 11.14 20.94 -10.56
C VAL A 222 10.26 20.37 -11.67
N GLN A 223 9.08 19.83 -11.35
CA GLN A 223 8.11 19.38 -12.35
C GLN A 223 7.62 20.54 -13.24
N LEU A 224 7.35 21.71 -12.67
CA LEU A 224 6.96 22.91 -13.44
C LEU A 224 8.06 23.37 -14.39
N VAL A 225 9.32 23.31 -13.95
CA VAL A 225 10.49 23.69 -14.77
C VAL A 225 10.76 22.65 -15.85
N TYR A 226 10.75 21.36 -15.49
CA TYR A 226 11.03 20.25 -16.39
C TYR A 226 10.04 20.18 -17.57
N ASN A 227 8.78 20.56 -17.31
CA ASN A 227 7.71 20.61 -18.31
C ASN A 227 7.53 21.99 -18.95
N ASP A 228 8.44 22.94 -18.73
CA ASP A 228 8.33 24.29 -19.31
C ASP A 228 8.50 24.25 -20.83
N THR A 229 7.40 24.49 -21.54
CA THR A 229 7.35 24.59 -23.01
C THR A 229 7.51 26.03 -23.52
N GLY A 230 7.72 26.99 -22.63
CA GLY A 230 7.70 28.43 -22.93
C GLY A 230 6.28 29.00 -23.00
N ASN A 231 6.16 30.33 -23.03
CA ASN A 231 4.87 31.02 -23.13
C ASN A 231 4.29 30.89 -24.54
N VAL A 232 3.50 29.85 -24.79
CA VAL A 232 2.66 29.74 -25.98
C VAL A 232 1.46 30.67 -25.79
N GLY A 233 1.60 31.96 -26.11
CA GLY A 233 0.47 32.90 -26.05
C GLY A 233 0.77 34.40 -26.05
N GLN A 234 2.02 34.83 -25.87
CA GLN A 234 2.40 36.25 -26.04
C GLN A 234 3.66 36.35 -26.91
N LEU A 235 3.44 36.63 -28.19
CA LEU A 235 4.46 37.00 -29.16
C LEU A 235 5.11 38.31 -28.72
N THR A 236 6.28 38.25 -28.11
CA THR A 236 7.25 39.35 -28.12
C THR A 236 8.57 38.82 -28.64
N TYR A 237 9.18 39.61 -29.53
CA TYR A 237 10.06 39.17 -30.61
C TYR A 237 11.50 38.82 -30.20
N ASN A 238 11.86 38.77 -28.91
CA ASN A 238 13.24 38.52 -28.48
C ASN A 238 13.33 37.40 -27.42
N ASP A 239 13.94 36.28 -27.84
CA ASP A 239 14.64 35.25 -27.06
C ASP A 239 14.05 34.77 -25.73
N ARG A 240 13.29 33.65 -25.75
CA ARG A 240 13.36 32.63 -24.69
C ARG A 240 13.24 31.22 -25.26
N ALA A 241 14.37 30.51 -25.32
CA ALA A 241 14.36 29.05 -25.49
C ALA A 241 13.56 28.43 -24.33
N SER A 242 12.67 27.48 -24.63
CA SER A 242 11.99 26.72 -23.57
C SER A 242 12.89 25.60 -23.05
N VAL A 243 12.71 25.21 -21.79
CA VAL A 243 13.43 24.05 -21.22
C VAL A 243 13.18 22.80 -22.07
N HIS A 244 11.96 22.66 -22.60
CA HIS A 244 11.61 21.56 -23.49
C HIS A 244 12.43 21.54 -24.79
N ALA A 245 12.64 22.69 -25.44
CA ALA A 245 13.36 22.77 -26.72
C ALA A 245 14.89 22.77 -26.57
N TYR A 246 15.39 23.11 -25.38
CA TYR A 246 16.83 23.30 -25.16
C TYR A 246 17.63 21.99 -24.98
N PHE A 247 17.00 20.93 -24.48
CA PHE A 247 17.65 19.64 -24.16
C PHE A 247 17.21 18.53 -25.12
N ASP A 248 18.17 17.82 -25.71
CA ASP A 248 17.93 16.66 -26.58
C ASP A 248 17.36 15.46 -25.82
N LEU A 249 17.66 15.39 -24.52
CA LEU A 249 17.29 14.28 -23.66
C LEU A 249 16.89 14.79 -22.28
N LYS A 250 15.71 14.38 -21.82
CA LYS A 250 15.25 14.67 -20.46
C LYS A 250 14.97 13.38 -19.71
N MET A 251 15.56 13.27 -18.52
CA MET A 251 15.48 12.09 -17.67
C MET A 251 15.06 12.53 -16.27
N TRP A 252 14.16 11.74 -15.67
CA TRP A 252 13.74 11.92 -14.28
C TRP A 252 13.97 10.62 -13.52
N ILE A 253 14.64 10.72 -12.38
CA ILE A 253 14.96 9.59 -11.49
C ILE A 253 14.65 10.02 -10.06
N CYS A 254 13.86 9.23 -9.34
CA CYS A 254 13.72 9.39 -7.89
C CYS A 254 14.76 8.52 -7.18
N VAL A 255 15.47 9.12 -6.22
CA VAL A 255 16.56 8.48 -5.49
C VAL A 255 16.03 8.02 -4.14
N SER A 256 16.08 6.71 -3.87
CA SER A 256 15.69 6.18 -2.56
C SER A 256 16.67 6.59 -1.47
N ASP A 257 16.27 6.41 -0.21
CA ASP A 257 17.12 6.62 0.97
C ASP A 257 18.51 5.93 0.84
N ASP A 258 18.59 4.78 0.17
CA ASP A 258 19.86 4.17 -0.25
C ASP A 258 20.30 4.63 -1.64
N PHE A 259 21.48 5.28 -1.71
CA PHE A 259 22.10 5.71 -2.96
C PHE A 259 22.81 4.54 -3.63
N ASP A 260 22.00 3.79 -4.38
CA ASP A 260 22.41 2.62 -5.14
C ASP A 260 22.77 3.01 -6.58
N LEU A 261 24.08 3.10 -6.86
CA LEU A 261 24.60 3.48 -8.17
C LEU A 261 24.10 2.57 -9.30
N PRO A 262 24.21 1.23 -9.22
CA PRO A 262 23.61 0.32 -10.22
C PRO A 262 22.13 0.62 -10.50
N ARG A 263 21.31 0.81 -9.46
CA ARG A 263 19.88 1.13 -9.61
C ARG A 263 19.67 2.46 -10.33
N ILE A 264 20.44 3.49 -9.96
CA ILE A 264 20.35 4.81 -10.58
C ILE A 264 20.72 4.74 -12.07
N LEU A 265 21.82 4.06 -12.43
CA LEU A 265 22.24 3.89 -13.82
C LEU A 265 21.20 3.13 -14.64
N LYS A 266 20.60 2.07 -14.07
CA LYS A 266 19.52 1.31 -14.69
C LYS A 266 18.30 2.20 -14.97
N CYS A 267 17.84 2.94 -13.96
CA CYS A 267 16.75 3.90 -14.09
C CYS A 267 17.05 5.00 -15.13
N LEU A 268 18.30 5.48 -15.20
CA LEU A 268 18.74 6.47 -16.17
C LEU A 268 18.61 5.93 -17.60
N ILE A 269 19.16 4.74 -17.86
CA ILE A 269 19.08 4.08 -19.16
C ILE A 269 17.63 3.86 -19.57
N GLU A 270 16.79 3.37 -18.66
CA GLU A 270 15.36 3.15 -18.92
C GLU A 270 14.61 4.47 -19.19
N SER A 271 14.93 5.52 -18.42
CA SER A 271 14.34 6.86 -18.59
C SER A 271 14.73 7.49 -19.93
N ALA A 272 15.98 7.29 -20.37
CA ALA A 272 16.50 7.82 -21.61
C ALA A 272 16.01 7.06 -22.85
N THR A 273 16.02 5.72 -22.80
CA THR A 273 15.71 4.87 -23.96
C THR A 273 14.23 4.52 -24.07
N LYS A 274 13.46 4.72 -22.99
CA LYS A 274 12.07 4.26 -22.83
C LYS A 274 11.90 2.74 -22.98
N LYS A 275 12.98 1.99 -22.85
CA LYS A 275 13.03 0.52 -22.90
C LYS A 275 13.57 -0.03 -21.59
N LYS A 276 13.15 -1.24 -21.22
CA LYS A 276 13.63 -1.91 -20.01
C LYS A 276 15.12 -2.26 -20.15
N CYS A 277 15.89 -2.10 -19.08
CA CYS A 277 17.30 -2.47 -19.06
C CYS A 277 17.45 -3.89 -18.48
N GLU A 278 18.00 -4.80 -19.27
CA GLU A 278 18.20 -6.21 -18.87
C GLU A 278 19.62 -6.48 -18.33
N VAL A 279 20.43 -5.44 -18.23
CA VAL A 279 21.80 -5.51 -17.72
C VAL A 279 21.80 -5.24 -16.22
N ASP A 280 22.51 -6.08 -15.47
CA ASP A 280 22.68 -5.95 -14.01
C ASP A 280 24.15 -5.78 -13.59
N ASP A 281 25.11 -6.03 -14.49
CA ASP A 281 26.53 -5.81 -14.25
C ASP A 281 26.90 -4.31 -14.28
N LEU A 282 27.70 -3.86 -13.31
CA LEU A 282 27.99 -2.43 -13.13
C LEU A 282 28.84 -1.86 -14.27
N ASP A 283 29.82 -2.61 -14.77
CA ASP A 283 30.69 -2.14 -15.86
C ASP A 283 29.88 -1.98 -17.15
N GLN A 284 29.00 -2.95 -17.45
CA GLN A 284 28.08 -2.88 -18.58
C GLN A 284 27.06 -1.73 -18.45
N LEU A 285 26.52 -1.50 -17.24
CA LEU A 285 25.63 -0.36 -16.98
C LEU A 285 26.34 0.99 -17.20
N GLN A 286 27.59 1.10 -16.79
CA GLN A 286 28.42 2.28 -16.98
C GLN A 286 28.70 2.54 -18.47
N ILE A 287 29.07 1.52 -19.25
CA ILE A 287 29.31 1.63 -20.70
C ILE A 287 28.03 2.13 -21.39
N LYS A 288 26.90 1.46 -21.14
CA LYS A 288 25.62 1.79 -21.76
C LYS A 288 25.11 3.18 -21.38
N THR A 289 25.37 3.63 -20.15
CA THR A 289 25.06 4.99 -19.72
C THR A 289 25.86 6.01 -20.55
N ARG A 290 27.18 5.80 -20.71
CA ARG A 290 28.01 6.70 -21.52
C ARG A 290 27.55 6.73 -22.99
N GLU A 291 27.18 5.59 -23.57
CA GLU A 291 26.64 5.52 -24.94
C GLU A 291 25.34 6.32 -25.11
N VAL A 292 24.41 6.19 -24.15
CA VAL A 292 23.12 6.89 -24.17
C VAL A 292 23.28 8.40 -24.05
N LEU A 293 24.27 8.86 -23.29
CA LEU A 293 24.54 10.29 -23.05
C LEU A 293 25.45 10.91 -24.11
N HIS A 294 26.21 10.10 -24.85
CA HIS A 294 27.20 10.59 -25.80
C HIS A 294 26.59 11.56 -26.83
N ARG A 295 27.20 12.75 -26.97
CA ARG A 295 26.77 13.82 -27.89
C ARG A 295 25.32 14.28 -27.71
N LYS A 296 24.74 14.11 -26.52
CA LYS A 296 23.43 14.65 -26.18
C LYS A 296 23.56 15.72 -25.11
N ARG A 297 22.87 16.84 -25.31
CA ARG A 297 22.63 17.80 -24.25
C ARG A 297 21.46 17.33 -23.41
N PHE A 298 21.73 16.89 -22.20
CA PHE A 298 20.70 16.29 -21.36
C PHE A 298 20.33 17.14 -20.15
N LEU A 299 19.08 16.99 -19.70
CA LEU A 299 18.61 17.39 -18.38
C LEU A 299 18.31 16.13 -17.57
N LEU A 300 19.04 15.94 -16.47
CA LEU A 300 18.78 14.86 -15.52
C LEU A 300 18.22 15.43 -14.22
N VAL A 301 17.05 14.97 -13.80
CA VAL A 301 16.49 15.26 -12.47
C VAL A 301 16.76 14.07 -11.56
N LEU A 302 17.42 14.34 -10.42
CA LEU A 302 17.56 13.42 -9.29
C LEU A 302 16.72 13.96 -8.13
N ASP A 303 15.56 13.36 -7.93
CA ASP A 303 14.58 13.80 -6.93
C ASP A 303 14.82 13.10 -5.58
N ASP A 304 14.70 13.86 -4.49
CA ASP A 304 14.83 13.50 -3.07
C ASP A 304 16.13 12.76 -2.70
N VAL A 305 17.29 13.36 -3.00
CA VAL A 305 18.60 12.78 -2.66
C VAL A 305 18.94 12.96 -1.18
N TRP A 306 19.30 11.87 -0.51
CA TRP A 306 19.62 11.84 0.94
C TRP A 306 21.07 11.49 1.28
N ASN A 307 21.85 10.99 0.32
CA ASN A 307 23.17 10.44 0.63
C ASN A 307 24.21 11.52 0.93
N GLU A 308 24.92 11.32 2.05
CA GLU A 308 25.95 12.23 2.54
C GLU A 308 27.38 11.70 2.30
N GLU A 309 27.56 10.73 1.39
CA GLU A 309 28.87 10.18 1.03
C GLU A 309 29.38 10.80 -0.29
N PRO A 310 30.35 11.74 -0.26
CA PRO A 310 30.80 12.44 -1.46
C PRO A 310 31.28 11.51 -2.57
N GLN A 311 31.96 10.42 -2.20
CA GLN A 311 32.53 9.44 -3.13
C GLN A 311 31.46 8.76 -4.00
N LYS A 312 30.24 8.57 -3.50
CA LYS A 312 29.14 7.96 -4.28
C LYS A 312 28.62 8.92 -5.34
N TRP A 313 28.52 10.20 -4.99
CA TRP A 313 28.18 11.26 -5.93
C TRP A 313 29.26 11.44 -7.01
N GLU A 314 30.54 11.51 -6.63
CA GLU A 314 31.66 11.65 -7.56
C GLU A 314 31.67 10.55 -8.63
N LYS A 315 31.39 9.30 -8.24
CA LYS A 315 31.26 8.18 -9.18
C LYS A 315 30.16 8.41 -10.22
N LEU A 316 28.98 8.87 -9.80
CA LEU A 316 27.89 9.19 -10.72
C LEU A 316 28.25 10.38 -11.62
N GLU A 317 28.76 11.47 -11.03
CA GLU A 317 29.13 12.69 -11.74
C GLU A 317 30.16 12.42 -12.85
N ASN A 318 31.16 11.58 -12.58
CA ASN A 318 32.16 11.16 -13.57
C ASN A 318 31.55 10.46 -14.80
N LEU A 319 30.43 9.75 -14.63
CA LEU A 319 29.71 9.12 -15.73
C LEU A 319 28.90 10.14 -16.53
N LEU A 320 28.29 11.10 -15.84
CA LEU A 320 27.45 12.14 -16.44
C LEU A 320 28.26 13.16 -17.27
N ARG A 321 29.56 13.31 -17.00
CA ARG A 321 30.48 14.16 -17.79
C ARG A 321 30.66 13.72 -19.24
N SER A 322 30.14 12.54 -19.63
CA SER A 322 30.14 12.04 -21.02
C SER A 322 29.13 12.75 -21.93
N GLY A 323 28.22 13.56 -21.39
CA GLY A 323 27.27 14.36 -22.16
C GLY A 323 27.88 15.57 -22.87
N ASP A 324 27.09 16.17 -23.75
CA ASP A 324 27.51 17.36 -24.51
C ASP A 324 27.44 18.64 -23.67
N ARG A 325 28.15 19.68 -24.12
CA ARG A 325 28.19 20.99 -23.45
C ARG A 325 26.77 21.56 -23.27
N GLY A 326 26.53 22.07 -22.08
CA GLY A 326 25.22 22.60 -21.69
C GLY A 326 24.32 21.55 -21.01
N SER A 327 24.81 20.34 -20.76
CA SER A 327 24.08 19.34 -19.98
C SER A 327 23.94 19.78 -18.51
N LYS A 328 22.76 19.54 -17.94
CA LYS A 328 22.39 19.99 -16.58
C LYS A 328 21.90 18.82 -15.73
N VAL A 329 22.27 18.83 -14.45
CA VAL A 329 21.67 17.96 -13.43
C VAL A 329 20.93 18.83 -12.41
N MET A 330 19.67 18.53 -12.18
CA MET A 330 18.90 19.12 -11.09
C MET A 330 18.77 18.11 -9.96
N VAL A 331 19.08 18.52 -8.75
CA VAL A 331 18.92 17.68 -7.56
C VAL A 331 17.96 18.33 -6.59
N THR A 332 16.99 17.60 -6.07
CA THR A 332 16.20 18.04 -4.92
C THR A 332 16.65 17.31 -3.66
N THR A 333 16.73 18.01 -2.53
CA THR A 333 17.10 17.40 -1.24
C THR A 333 16.47 18.14 -0.07
N ARG A 334 16.37 17.47 1.08
CA ARG A 334 15.97 18.08 2.35
C ARG A 334 17.17 18.51 3.20
N SER A 335 18.37 18.07 2.84
CA SER A 335 19.60 18.30 3.60
C SER A 335 20.49 19.35 2.93
N LEU A 336 20.75 20.45 3.64
CA LEU A 336 21.74 21.46 3.24
C LEU A 336 23.15 20.85 3.12
N LYS A 337 23.44 19.82 3.92
CA LYS A 337 24.72 19.10 3.85
C LYS A 337 24.84 18.33 2.53
N VAL A 338 23.77 17.63 2.10
CA VAL A 338 23.73 16.94 0.80
C VAL A 338 23.90 17.92 -0.36
N SER A 339 23.23 19.08 -0.34
CA SER A 339 23.42 20.08 -1.40
C SER A 339 24.85 20.62 -1.46
N SER A 340 25.53 20.71 -0.31
CA SER A 340 26.94 21.12 -0.23
C SER A 340 27.89 20.05 -0.77
N ILE A 341 27.61 18.76 -0.50
CA ILE A 341 28.40 17.61 -0.98
C ILE A 341 28.35 17.47 -2.49
N ILE A 342 27.19 17.75 -3.09
CA ILE A 342 26.96 17.67 -4.54
C ILE A 342 27.78 18.73 -5.31
N ASN A 343 28.48 19.64 -4.61
CA ASN A 343 29.31 20.72 -5.16
C ASN A 343 28.59 21.45 -6.30
N SER A 344 27.32 21.77 -6.06
CA SER A 344 26.47 22.37 -7.07
C SER A 344 27.02 23.73 -7.47
N SER A 345 27.03 24.00 -8.77
CA SER A 345 27.38 25.32 -9.29
C SER A 345 26.41 26.39 -8.82
N GLN A 346 25.17 25.99 -8.49
CA GLN A 346 24.08 26.86 -8.08
C GLN A 346 23.21 26.15 -7.04
N ASN A 347 23.02 26.79 -5.87
CA ASN A 347 22.14 26.32 -4.81
C ASN A 347 20.92 27.25 -4.70
N LEU A 348 19.72 26.66 -4.68
CA LEU A 348 18.47 27.37 -4.42
C LEU A 348 17.82 26.81 -3.16
N GLN A 349 17.70 27.65 -2.12
CA GLN A 349 16.89 27.34 -0.96
C GLN A 349 15.43 27.70 -1.23
N LEU A 350 14.55 26.70 -1.27
CA LEU A 350 13.13 26.94 -1.46
C LEU A 350 12.48 27.42 -0.16
N SER A 351 12.00 28.67 -0.17
CA SER A 351 11.38 29.31 0.99
C SER A 351 9.93 28.84 1.22
N PRO A 352 9.41 28.96 2.46
CA PRO A 352 7.98 28.82 2.72
C PRO A 352 7.11 29.77 1.89
N LEU A 353 5.89 29.34 1.58
CA LEU A 353 4.91 30.22 0.96
C LEU A 353 4.49 31.33 1.93
N GLN A 354 4.18 32.50 1.38
CA GLN A 354 3.53 33.56 2.15
C GLN A 354 2.14 33.10 2.62
N ASP A 355 1.70 33.58 3.77
CA ASP A 355 0.46 33.15 4.43
C ASP A 355 -0.78 33.31 3.55
N ASN A 356 -0.84 34.34 2.71
CA ASN A 356 -1.93 34.55 1.75
C ASN A 356 -1.99 33.46 0.67
N LEU A 357 -0.84 33.06 0.12
CA LEU A 357 -0.72 32.00 -0.88
C LEU A 357 -0.96 30.62 -0.25
N CYS A 358 -0.50 30.43 0.98
CA CYS A 358 -0.77 29.24 1.79
C CYS A 358 -2.28 29.12 2.11
N TRP A 359 -2.92 30.24 2.46
CA TRP A 359 -4.36 30.35 2.67
C TRP A 359 -5.13 30.01 1.40
N GLU A 360 -4.70 30.48 0.24
CA GLU A 360 -5.34 30.13 -1.03
C GLU A 360 -5.32 28.62 -1.28
N LEU A 361 -4.18 27.96 -1.09
CA LEU A 361 -4.06 26.50 -1.20
C LEU A 361 -4.97 25.76 -0.22
N PHE A 362 -5.00 26.23 1.03
CA PHE A 362 -5.86 25.67 2.07
C PHE A 362 -7.34 25.83 1.70
N GLN A 363 -7.75 27.03 1.25
CA GLN A 363 -9.13 27.36 0.92
C GLN A 363 -9.65 26.49 -0.23
N ARG A 364 -8.83 26.26 -1.26
CA ARG A 364 -9.15 25.36 -2.39
C ARG A 364 -9.43 23.92 -1.94
N ARG A 365 -8.92 23.49 -0.78
CA ARG A 365 -9.13 22.15 -0.22
C ARG A 365 -10.24 22.11 0.82
N ALA A 366 -10.34 23.13 1.66
CA ALA A 366 -11.33 23.20 2.72
C ALA A 366 -12.74 23.47 2.20
N PHE A 367 -12.89 24.30 1.17
CA PHE A 367 -14.21 24.73 0.70
C PHE A 367 -14.53 24.19 -0.70
N LYS A 368 -15.82 23.95 -0.95
CA LYS A 368 -16.27 23.59 -2.30
C LYS A 368 -16.02 24.79 -3.23
N ALA A 369 -15.50 24.52 -4.43
CA ALA A 369 -15.34 25.53 -5.47
C ALA A 369 -16.64 26.34 -5.67
N GLY A 370 -16.53 27.66 -5.69
CA GLY A 370 -17.67 28.60 -5.83
C GLY A 370 -18.37 28.95 -4.52
N THR A 371 -18.01 28.35 -3.38
CA THR A 371 -18.59 28.69 -2.07
C THR A 371 -17.87 29.87 -1.42
N ILE A 372 -18.63 30.85 -0.92
CA ILE A 372 -18.11 31.92 -0.07
C ILE A 372 -18.13 31.40 1.38
N PRO A 373 -16.96 31.18 2.01
CA PRO A 373 -16.92 30.71 3.39
C PRO A 373 -17.38 31.82 4.36
N GLY A 374 -18.11 31.44 5.40
CA GLY A 374 -18.50 32.37 6.47
C GLY A 374 -17.28 32.93 7.21
N GLU A 375 -17.35 34.16 7.68
CA GLU A 375 -16.22 34.90 8.26
C GLU A 375 -15.51 34.14 9.40
N ASN A 376 -16.28 33.51 10.29
CA ASN A 376 -15.73 32.73 11.40
C ASN A 376 -14.88 31.52 10.94
N PHE A 377 -15.24 30.88 9.82
CA PHE A 377 -14.44 29.79 9.24
C PHE A 377 -13.16 30.32 8.58
N VAL A 378 -13.23 31.51 7.98
CA VAL A 378 -12.06 32.18 7.40
C VAL A 378 -11.07 32.58 8.49
N GLU A 379 -11.56 33.11 9.62
CA GLU A 379 -10.72 33.51 10.74
C GLU A 379 -9.97 32.31 11.35
N ILE A 380 -10.70 31.27 11.77
CA ILE A 380 -10.10 30.04 12.31
C ILE A 380 -9.16 29.39 11.29
N GLY A 381 -9.58 29.34 10.03
CA GLY A 381 -8.77 28.78 8.96
C GLY A 381 -7.44 29.52 8.76
N LYS A 382 -7.44 30.86 8.81
CA LYS A 382 -6.21 31.65 8.73
C LYS A 382 -5.30 31.41 9.93
N GLU A 383 -5.84 31.22 11.13
CA GLU A 383 -5.04 30.84 12.30
C GLU A 383 -4.39 29.46 12.14
N ILE A 384 -5.13 28.49 11.61
CA ILE A 384 -4.58 27.16 11.28
C ILE A 384 -3.47 27.27 10.23
N VAL A 385 -3.66 28.11 9.20
CA VAL A 385 -2.64 28.33 8.16
C VAL A 385 -1.37 28.99 8.70
N LYS A 386 -1.49 29.93 9.65
CA LYS A 386 -0.30 30.47 10.36
C LYS A 386 0.49 29.37 11.04
N LYS A 387 -0.19 28.41 11.68
CA LYS A 387 0.46 27.23 12.30
C LYS A 387 1.08 26.26 11.27
N CYS A 388 0.69 26.33 10.00
CA CYS A 388 1.32 25.55 8.92
C CYS A 388 2.69 26.10 8.49
N GLY A 389 3.05 27.33 8.88
CA GLY A 389 4.37 27.92 8.61
C GLY A 389 4.71 28.00 7.11
N GLY A 390 3.72 28.28 6.26
CA GLY A 390 3.91 28.38 4.81
C GLY A 390 4.19 27.04 4.10
N ASN A 391 3.96 25.89 4.73
CA ASN A 391 4.14 24.57 4.13
C ASN A 391 2.93 24.13 3.29
N PRO A 392 3.06 23.97 1.96
CA PRO A 392 1.96 23.60 1.07
C PRO A 392 1.32 22.24 1.38
N LEU A 393 2.12 21.24 1.77
CA LEU A 393 1.59 19.91 2.09
C LEU A 393 0.74 19.96 3.37
N ALA A 394 1.21 20.65 4.40
CA ALA A 394 0.48 20.85 5.65
C ALA A 394 -0.85 21.59 5.40
N ALA A 395 -0.81 22.68 4.64
CA ALA A 395 -1.99 23.45 4.28
C ALA A 395 -3.02 22.62 3.49
N LYS A 396 -2.56 21.81 2.52
CA LYS A 396 -3.43 20.90 1.77
C LYS A 396 -4.04 19.82 2.66
N ALA A 397 -3.23 19.19 3.52
CA ALA A 397 -3.68 18.11 4.38
C ALA A 397 -4.72 18.58 5.42
N LEU A 398 -4.51 19.75 6.04
CA LEU A 398 -5.46 20.31 6.99
C LEU A 398 -6.68 20.93 6.31
N GLY A 399 -6.51 21.58 5.16
CA GLY A 399 -7.64 22.05 4.36
C GLY A 399 -8.55 20.88 3.98
N SER A 400 -7.99 19.78 3.47
CA SER A 400 -8.75 18.57 3.14
C SER A 400 -9.42 17.93 4.36
N LEU A 401 -8.76 17.94 5.53
CA LEU A 401 -9.38 17.45 6.78
C LEU A 401 -10.62 18.26 7.14
N LEU A 402 -10.51 19.59 7.08
CA LEU A 402 -11.57 20.49 7.49
C LEU A 402 -12.73 20.56 6.49
N HIS A 403 -12.52 20.09 5.25
CA HIS A 403 -13.57 19.94 4.25
C HIS A 403 -14.79 19.16 4.75
N PHE A 404 -14.55 18.12 5.55
CA PHE A 404 -15.59 17.25 6.10
C PHE A 404 -16.14 17.72 7.44
N LYS A 405 -15.69 18.88 7.95
CA LYS A 405 -16.18 19.47 9.20
C LYS A 405 -17.05 20.68 8.89
N HIS A 406 -18.36 20.49 9.00
CA HIS A 406 -19.36 21.52 8.69
C HIS A 406 -19.65 22.48 9.84
N GLU A 407 -19.21 22.16 11.06
CA GLU A 407 -19.44 22.96 12.26
C GLU A 407 -18.18 23.69 12.73
N LEU A 408 -18.36 24.88 13.31
CA LEU A 408 -17.27 25.68 13.90
C LEU A 408 -16.59 24.96 15.07
N SER A 409 -17.33 24.17 15.85
CA SER A 409 -16.82 23.30 16.92
C SER A 409 -15.72 22.36 16.39
N GLY A 410 -15.99 21.74 15.23
CA GLY A 410 -15.05 20.87 14.54
C GLY A 410 -13.77 21.58 14.11
N TRP A 411 -13.86 22.81 13.61
CA TRP A 411 -12.69 23.60 13.24
C TRP A 411 -11.87 24.04 14.47
N LYS A 412 -12.53 24.49 15.53
CA LYS A 412 -11.88 24.83 16.81
C LYS A 412 -11.17 23.63 17.41
N SER A 413 -11.75 22.43 17.35
CA SER A 413 -11.09 21.21 17.86
C SER A 413 -9.74 20.92 17.17
N VAL A 414 -9.60 21.27 15.89
CA VAL A 414 -8.34 21.14 15.16
C VAL A 414 -7.37 22.26 15.55
N LEU A 415 -7.85 23.49 15.64
CA LEU A 415 -7.04 24.66 16.05
C LEU A 415 -6.46 24.49 17.46
N ASP A 416 -7.28 24.00 18.41
CA ASP A 416 -6.96 23.89 19.83
C ASP A 416 -6.27 22.56 20.20
N SER A 417 -5.97 21.72 19.21
CA SER A 417 -5.37 20.41 19.44
C SER A 417 -4.04 20.49 20.22
N GLU A 418 -3.88 19.65 21.22
CA GLU A 418 -2.63 19.52 22.00
C GLU A 418 -1.43 19.12 21.12
N MET A 419 -1.67 18.57 19.93
CA MET A 419 -0.62 18.21 18.96
C MET A 419 0.23 19.40 18.52
N TRP A 420 -0.32 20.62 18.56
CA TRP A 420 0.42 21.84 18.27
C TRP A 420 1.52 22.14 19.30
N GLN A 421 1.40 21.61 20.52
CA GLN A 421 2.41 21.81 21.58
C GLN A 421 3.66 20.93 21.36
N LEU A 422 3.55 19.91 20.51
CA LEU A 422 4.68 19.06 20.10
C LEU A 422 5.51 19.69 18.97
N PHE A 423 5.12 20.87 18.49
CA PHE A 423 5.75 21.59 17.39
C PHE A 423 6.79 22.57 17.93
N ASP A 424 8.06 22.37 17.58
CA ASP A 424 9.07 23.43 17.70
C ASP A 424 9.07 24.25 16.40
N SER A 425 8.63 25.50 16.47
CA SER A 425 8.51 26.40 15.33
C SER A 425 9.85 26.73 14.67
N GLN A 426 10.97 26.48 15.34
CA GLN A 426 12.31 26.66 14.76
C GLN A 426 12.82 25.44 13.98
N SER A 427 12.22 24.25 14.18
CA SER A 427 12.70 22.99 13.59
C SER A 427 12.27 22.77 12.13
N GLY A 428 11.18 23.43 11.69
CA GLY A 428 10.56 23.18 10.38
C GLY A 428 9.96 21.78 10.23
N GLU A 429 9.79 21.02 11.32
CA GLU A 429 9.24 19.66 11.32
C GLU A 429 7.71 19.65 11.15
N ILE A 430 7.21 19.22 9.99
CA ILE A 430 5.77 19.17 9.72
C ILE A 430 5.07 17.88 10.20
N MET A 431 5.82 16.94 10.78
CA MET A 431 5.28 15.63 11.19
C MET A 431 4.11 15.74 12.18
N PRO A 432 4.11 16.62 13.21
CA PRO A 432 2.94 16.81 14.07
C PRO A 432 1.70 17.26 13.30
N VAL A 433 1.88 18.08 12.27
CA VAL A 433 0.79 18.59 11.43
C VAL A 433 0.22 17.52 10.51
N LEU A 434 1.07 16.70 9.90
CA LEU A 434 0.62 15.56 9.10
C LEU A 434 -0.07 14.51 9.98
N ARG A 435 0.41 14.31 11.21
CA ARG A 435 -0.19 13.42 12.19
C ARG A 435 -1.61 13.84 12.56
N LEU A 436 -1.91 15.14 12.65
CA LEU A 436 -3.28 15.61 12.84
C LEU A 436 -4.22 15.11 11.74
N SER A 437 -3.79 15.08 10.48
CA SER A 437 -4.61 14.55 9.38
C SER A 437 -4.83 13.04 9.51
N TYR A 438 -3.83 12.29 10.01
CA TYR A 438 -3.92 10.87 10.33
C TYR A 438 -4.84 10.56 11.52
N ASP A 439 -4.73 11.32 12.62
CA ASP A 439 -5.49 11.06 13.85
C ASP A 439 -7.00 11.18 13.62
N HIS A 440 -7.40 11.96 12.60
CA HIS A 440 -8.78 12.15 12.16
C HIS A 440 -9.23 11.21 11.01
N LEU A 441 -8.46 10.17 10.69
CA LEU A 441 -8.92 9.09 9.81
C LEU A 441 -9.86 8.14 10.56
N SER A 442 -10.73 7.46 9.81
CA SER A 442 -11.47 6.31 10.33
C SER A 442 -10.51 5.19 10.75
N LEU A 443 -10.98 4.26 11.59
CA LEU A 443 -10.16 3.11 12.02
C LEU A 443 -9.65 2.29 10.83
N GLN A 444 -10.52 2.04 9.84
CA GLN A 444 -10.15 1.37 8.60
C GLN A 444 -9.11 2.18 7.81
N GLY A 445 -9.30 3.51 7.71
CA GLY A 445 -8.37 4.43 7.06
C GLY A 445 -6.97 4.40 7.69
N LYS A 446 -6.89 4.40 9.02
CA LYS A 446 -5.62 4.30 9.77
C LYS A 446 -4.86 3.01 9.44
N GLN A 447 -5.55 1.88 9.41
CA GLN A 447 -4.92 0.60 9.05
C GLN A 447 -4.48 0.54 7.58
N CYS A 448 -5.34 0.97 6.66
CA CYS A 448 -5.05 0.97 5.23
C CYS A 448 -3.87 1.89 4.89
N PHE A 449 -3.82 3.07 5.51
CA PHE A 449 -2.70 4.00 5.42
C PHE A 449 -1.40 3.37 5.93
N THR A 450 -1.43 2.81 7.15
CA THR A 450 -0.27 2.17 7.76
C THR A 450 0.28 1.08 6.87
N TYR A 451 -0.59 0.23 6.31
CA TYR A 451 -0.20 -0.85 5.43
C TYR A 451 0.65 -0.38 4.25
N CYS A 452 0.46 0.85 3.79
CA CYS A 452 1.23 1.43 2.69
C CYS A 452 2.72 1.65 3.04
N CYS A 453 3.10 1.73 4.31
CA CYS A 453 4.52 1.84 4.71
C CYS A 453 5.32 0.58 4.41
N LEU A 454 4.64 -0.56 4.18
CA LEU A 454 5.24 -1.85 3.86
C LEU A 454 6.01 -1.80 2.54
N PHE A 455 5.63 -0.90 1.64
CA PHE A 455 6.29 -0.67 0.36
C PHE A 455 7.36 0.41 0.49
N PRO A 456 8.51 0.31 -0.22
CA PRO A 456 9.55 1.33 -0.13
C PRO A 456 9.06 2.69 -0.63
N LYS A 457 9.76 3.76 -0.25
CA LYS A 457 9.53 5.08 -0.84
C LYS A 457 9.62 5.00 -2.36
N ASP A 458 8.85 5.84 -3.04
CA ASP A 458 8.63 5.84 -4.49
C ASP A 458 7.94 4.62 -5.10
N TYR A 459 7.58 3.61 -4.30
CA TYR A 459 6.92 2.44 -4.84
C TYR A 459 5.58 2.80 -5.49
N LYS A 460 5.41 2.37 -6.74
CA LYS A 460 4.19 2.59 -7.51
C LYS A 460 3.15 1.57 -7.09
N LEU A 461 2.21 2.01 -6.25
CA LEU A 461 1.08 1.23 -5.78
C LEU A 461 0.04 1.11 -6.89
N GLU A 462 -0.37 -0.11 -7.19
CA GLU A 462 -1.52 -0.38 -8.04
C GLU A 462 -2.78 -0.40 -7.17
N LYS A 463 -3.76 0.46 -7.48
CA LYS A 463 -4.94 0.68 -6.64
C LYS A 463 -5.70 -0.61 -6.34
N THR A 464 -5.97 -1.41 -7.36
CA THR A 464 -6.74 -2.65 -7.23
C THR A 464 -5.99 -3.69 -6.39
N THR A 465 -4.69 -3.87 -6.62
CA THR A 465 -3.86 -4.77 -5.81
C THR A 465 -3.82 -4.31 -4.34
N LEU A 466 -3.70 -3.00 -4.09
CA LEU A 466 -3.66 -2.46 -2.73
C LEU A 466 -4.98 -2.72 -1.98
N ILE A 467 -6.12 -2.44 -2.62
CA ILE A 467 -7.45 -2.69 -2.03
C ILE A 467 -7.67 -4.18 -1.75
N GLN A 468 -7.30 -5.05 -2.69
CA GLN A 468 -7.38 -6.50 -2.52
C GLN A 468 -6.55 -6.98 -1.32
N GLN A 469 -5.37 -6.40 -1.11
CA GLN A 469 -4.52 -6.72 0.05
C GLN A 469 -5.10 -6.18 1.37
N TRP A 470 -5.72 -5.00 1.38
CA TRP A 470 -6.44 -4.48 2.54
C TRP A 470 -7.62 -5.37 2.92
N MET A 471 -8.43 -5.80 1.94
CA MET A 471 -9.53 -6.75 2.14
C MET A 471 -9.04 -8.08 2.69
N SER A 472 -7.96 -8.60 2.12
CA SER A 472 -7.40 -9.89 2.52
C SER A 472 -6.82 -9.87 3.94
N ASN A 473 -6.36 -8.70 4.42
CA ASN A 473 -5.99 -8.54 5.82
C ASN A 473 -7.19 -8.30 6.76
N GLY A 474 -8.37 -8.01 6.22
CA GLY A 474 -9.59 -7.72 6.98
C GLY A 474 -9.76 -6.25 7.37
N TYR A 475 -8.98 -5.33 6.79
CA TYR A 475 -9.05 -3.90 7.13
C TYR A 475 -10.27 -3.20 6.52
N VAL A 476 -10.76 -3.74 5.41
CA VAL A 476 -11.98 -3.30 4.74
C VAL A 476 -12.82 -4.51 4.37
N LEU A 477 -14.15 -4.39 4.48
CA LEU A 477 -15.08 -5.52 4.33
C LEU A 477 -15.29 -5.94 2.87
N ASN A 478 -15.25 -4.97 1.95
CA ASN A 478 -15.49 -5.16 0.53
C ASN A 478 -14.78 -4.09 -0.31
N GLU A 479 -14.79 -4.27 -1.63
CA GLU A 479 -14.09 -3.38 -2.57
C GLU A 479 -14.64 -1.95 -2.54
N GLN A 480 -15.95 -1.77 -2.35
CA GLN A 480 -16.58 -0.45 -2.26
C GLN A 480 -15.99 0.33 -1.08
N VAL A 481 -15.96 -0.26 0.11
CA VAL A 481 -15.34 0.36 1.29
C VAL A 481 -13.85 0.59 1.06
N GLY A 482 -13.16 -0.32 0.37
CA GLY A 482 -11.76 -0.14 -0.04
C GLY A 482 -11.55 1.08 -0.96
N HIS A 483 -12.46 1.30 -1.91
CA HIS A 483 -12.44 2.49 -2.78
C HIS A 483 -12.73 3.77 -2.01
N GLU A 484 -13.71 3.76 -1.09
CA GLU A 484 -14.03 4.89 -0.21
C GLU A 484 -12.80 5.30 0.61
N VAL A 485 -12.15 4.34 1.28
CA VAL A 485 -10.93 4.58 2.06
C VAL A 485 -9.77 5.07 1.18
N PHE A 486 -9.55 4.45 0.02
CA PHE A 486 -8.52 4.90 -0.91
C PHE A 486 -8.73 6.37 -1.33
N ASN A 487 -9.97 6.72 -1.66
CA ASN A 487 -10.33 8.06 -2.11
C ASN A 487 -10.19 9.09 -0.99
N ASP A 488 -10.52 8.75 0.26
CA ASP A 488 -10.30 9.65 1.42
C ASP A 488 -8.80 9.91 1.66
N LEU A 489 -7.97 8.86 1.65
CA LEU A 489 -6.51 9.00 1.77
C LEU A 489 -5.95 9.86 0.63
N TRP A 490 -6.40 9.63 -0.60
CA TRP A 490 -6.01 10.44 -1.74
C TRP A 490 -6.45 11.91 -1.59
N TRP A 491 -7.70 12.15 -1.19
CA TRP A 491 -8.25 13.49 -1.00
C TRP A 491 -7.50 14.30 0.05
N ARG A 492 -7.05 13.63 1.12
CA ARG A 492 -6.20 14.19 2.18
C ARG A 492 -4.74 14.41 1.76
N SER A 493 -4.42 14.18 0.49
CA SER A 493 -3.08 14.32 -0.09
C SER A 493 -2.05 13.34 0.49
N PHE A 494 -2.49 12.16 0.96
CA PHE A 494 -1.57 11.13 1.43
C PHE A 494 -0.88 10.44 0.24
N PHE A 495 -1.64 10.25 -0.84
CA PHE A 495 -1.15 9.74 -2.10
C PHE A 495 -0.76 10.86 -3.07
N VAL A 496 0.34 10.65 -3.79
CA VAL A 496 0.87 11.52 -4.85
C VAL A 496 1.05 10.74 -6.16
N GLU A 497 1.38 11.44 -7.25
CA GLU A 497 1.66 10.86 -8.58
C GLU A 497 0.63 9.83 -9.05
N VAL A 498 -0.65 10.22 -8.98
CA VAL A 498 -1.75 9.32 -9.30
C VAL A 498 -1.74 8.94 -10.79
N LYS A 499 -1.86 7.67 -11.13
CA LYS A 499 -1.98 7.24 -12.53
C LYS A 499 -3.44 7.03 -12.87
N LYS A 500 -3.84 7.49 -14.04
CA LYS A 500 -5.18 7.26 -14.58
C LYS A 500 -5.10 6.41 -15.84
N ASN A 501 -6.11 5.57 -16.07
CA ASN A 501 -6.31 4.92 -17.36
C ASN A 501 -6.93 5.91 -18.37
N GLU A 502 -7.17 5.43 -19.60
CA GLU A 502 -7.75 6.23 -20.69
C GLU A 502 -9.14 6.78 -20.34
N VAL A 503 -9.88 6.10 -19.47
CA VAL A 503 -11.22 6.48 -18.97
C VAL A 503 -11.13 7.45 -17.78
N GLY A 504 -9.92 7.92 -17.41
CA GLY A 504 -9.72 8.88 -16.32
C GLY A 504 -9.84 8.28 -14.91
N GLN A 505 -10.00 6.96 -14.77
CA GLN A 505 -10.05 6.29 -13.48
C GLN A 505 -8.66 6.11 -12.90
N VAL A 506 -8.52 6.34 -11.59
CA VAL A 506 -7.26 6.14 -10.87
C VAL A 506 -6.92 4.65 -10.80
N VAL A 507 -5.78 4.28 -11.39
CA VAL A 507 -5.25 2.90 -11.43
C VAL A 507 -4.00 2.71 -10.56
N GLY A 508 -3.32 3.79 -10.18
CA GLY A 508 -2.18 3.70 -9.28
C GLY A 508 -1.80 5.01 -8.63
N CYS A 509 -0.89 4.97 -7.68
CA CYS A 509 -0.38 6.13 -6.95
C CYS A 509 0.98 5.81 -6.31
N LYS A 510 1.56 6.79 -5.62
CA LYS A 510 2.63 6.60 -4.64
C LYS A 510 2.19 7.16 -3.29
N LEU A 511 2.72 6.62 -2.20
CA LEU A 511 2.61 7.28 -0.90
C LEU A 511 3.59 8.45 -0.83
N HIS A 512 3.15 9.64 -0.40
CA HIS A 512 4.07 10.76 -0.22
C HIS A 512 5.14 10.41 0.82
N ASP A 513 6.41 10.74 0.61
CA ASP A 513 7.50 10.30 1.50
C ASP A 513 7.36 10.71 2.97
N LEU A 514 6.92 11.94 3.28
CA LEU A 514 6.64 12.32 4.68
C LEU A 514 5.44 11.58 5.27
N MET A 515 4.47 11.20 4.44
CA MET A 515 3.37 10.35 4.85
C MET A 515 3.83 8.89 4.99
N HIS A 516 4.83 8.46 4.22
CA HIS A 516 5.51 7.19 4.40
C HIS A 516 6.29 7.16 5.72
N ASP A 517 7.06 8.21 6.00
CA ASP A 517 7.78 8.39 7.26
C ASP A 517 6.77 8.34 8.43
N LEU A 518 5.64 9.04 8.32
CA LEU A 518 4.57 9.01 9.32
C LEU A 518 3.98 7.59 9.45
N ALA A 519 3.60 6.97 8.34
CA ALA A 519 3.04 5.61 8.34
C ALA A 519 4.02 4.61 8.97
N ARG A 520 5.33 4.74 8.73
CA ARG A 520 6.38 3.88 9.30
C ARG A 520 6.59 4.13 10.79
N LEU A 521 6.50 5.38 11.20
CA LEU A 521 6.57 5.75 12.61
C LEU A 521 5.38 5.15 13.37
N VAL A 522 4.20 5.22 12.76
CA VAL A 522 2.93 4.73 13.31
C VAL A 522 3.01 3.18 13.29
N ALA A 523 3.49 2.55 12.20
CA ALA A 523 3.66 1.10 12.02
C ALA A 523 4.38 0.37 13.17
N GLY A 524 5.38 1.02 13.74
CA GLY A 524 6.24 0.43 14.76
C GLY A 524 6.79 -0.94 14.31
N LYS A 525 6.85 -1.89 15.26
CA LYS A 525 7.44 -3.22 15.04
C LYS A 525 6.52 -4.23 14.35
N GLN A 526 5.29 -3.83 14.03
CA GLN A 526 4.31 -4.70 13.37
C GLN A 526 4.58 -4.87 11.87
N PHE A 527 5.27 -3.91 11.26
CA PHE A 527 5.66 -3.92 9.86
C PHE A 527 7.18 -3.99 9.78
N CYS A 528 7.68 -4.73 8.81
CA CYS A 528 9.11 -4.86 8.56
C CYS A 528 9.34 -4.87 7.05
N MET A 529 10.37 -4.16 6.60
CA MET A 529 10.76 -4.13 5.20
C MET A 529 12.25 -4.44 5.10
N ILE A 530 12.61 -5.44 4.30
CA ILE A 530 14.00 -5.84 4.13
C ILE A 530 14.39 -5.62 2.68
N THR A 531 15.19 -4.58 2.46
CA THR A 531 15.61 -4.10 1.13
C THR A 531 17.01 -4.54 0.74
N LYS A 532 17.89 -4.88 1.70
CA LYS A 532 19.24 -5.49 1.53
C LYS A 532 19.57 -6.33 2.78
N ASP A 533 20.51 -7.28 2.66
CA ASP A 533 20.94 -8.14 3.79
C ASP A 533 21.07 -7.36 5.09
N ILE A 534 20.42 -7.88 6.14
CA ILE A 534 20.14 -7.32 7.47
C ILE A 534 21.14 -6.22 7.90
N LYS A 535 20.94 -5.02 7.40
CA LYS A 535 21.57 -3.77 7.87
C LYS A 535 20.51 -2.67 7.88
N GLY A 536 19.42 -2.87 8.63
CA GLY A 536 18.37 -1.85 8.75
C GLY A 536 17.24 -2.25 9.70
N ASP A 537 16.46 -3.27 9.31
CA ASP A 537 15.29 -3.71 10.08
C ASP A 537 15.46 -5.14 10.61
N THR A 538 15.14 -5.34 11.89
CA THR A 538 15.12 -6.67 12.53
C THR A 538 13.69 -7.23 12.50
N ILE A 539 13.53 -8.51 12.14
CA ILE A 539 12.22 -9.19 12.23
C ILE A 539 11.93 -9.46 13.71
N TYR A 540 10.82 -8.91 14.21
CA TYR A 540 10.38 -9.10 15.58
C TYR A 540 9.33 -10.21 15.68
N LYS A 541 9.13 -10.75 16.88
CA LYS A 541 8.08 -11.73 17.15
C LYS A 541 6.67 -11.20 16.79
N ARG A 542 6.47 -9.89 16.92
CA ARG A 542 5.22 -9.17 16.64
C ARG A 542 5.12 -8.62 15.21
N THR A 543 6.01 -9.01 14.31
CA THR A 543 5.92 -8.61 12.90
C THR A 543 4.75 -9.36 12.25
N TYR A 544 3.74 -8.61 11.83
CA TYR A 544 2.55 -9.11 11.14
C TYR A 544 2.65 -8.94 9.62
N HIS A 545 3.43 -7.98 9.14
CA HIS A 545 3.58 -7.69 7.72
C HIS A 545 5.05 -7.54 7.35
N LEU A 546 5.47 -8.29 6.33
CA LEU A 546 6.86 -8.35 5.89
C LEU A 546 6.93 -8.20 4.37
N LEU A 547 7.77 -7.28 3.90
CA LEU A 547 8.20 -7.18 2.51
C LEU A 547 9.69 -7.47 2.41
N ILE A 548 10.05 -8.28 1.42
CA ILE A 548 11.43 -8.66 1.11
C ILE A 548 11.70 -8.28 -0.35
N ASP A 549 12.56 -7.28 -0.61
CA ASP A 549 12.84 -6.75 -1.96
C ASP A 549 14.21 -7.16 -2.52
N GLN A 550 15.01 -7.90 -1.74
CA GLN A 550 16.29 -8.50 -2.10
C GLN A 550 16.80 -9.32 -0.92
N TRP A 551 17.28 -10.54 -1.18
CA TRP A 551 17.86 -11.40 -0.13
C TRP A 551 18.98 -12.28 -0.69
N SER A 552 20.15 -12.29 -0.03
CA SER A 552 21.32 -13.04 -0.52
C SER A 552 21.26 -14.54 -0.30
N SER A 553 20.64 -15.00 0.80
CA SER A 553 20.63 -16.41 1.20
C SER A 553 19.28 -16.91 1.72
N HIS A 554 18.68 -17.87 1.01
CA HIS A 554 17.46 -18.56 1.42
C HIS A 554 17.51 -19.03 2.90
N LEU A 555 18.60 -19.65 3.35
CA LEU A 555 18.70 -20.18 4.72
C LEU A 555 18.51 -19.11 5.81
N THR A 556 19.18 -17.97 5.65
CA THR A 556 19.05 -16.85 6.59
C THR A 556 17.65 -16.23 6.59
N MET A 557 16.99 -16.16 5.41
CA MET A 557 15.60 -15.72 5.31
C MET A 557 14.66 -16.63 6.10
N LEU A 558 14.86 -17.95 5.99
CA LEU A 558 14.09 -18.92 6.77
C LEU A 558 14.30 -18.72 8.27
N GLU A 559 15.53 -18.55 8.74
CA GLU A 559 15.84 -18.37 10.17
C GLU A 559 15.19 -17.11 10.76
N GLU A 560 15.29 -15.99 10.06
CA GLU A 560 14.68 -14.73 10.49
C GLU A 560 13.16 -14.78 10.46
N THR A 561 12.57 -15.33 9.39
CA THR A 561 11.11 -15.44 9.28
C THR A 561 10.50 -16.39 10.31
N LYS A 562 11.25 -17.36 10.87
CA LYS A 562 10.73 -18.22 11.97
C LYS A 562 10.35 -17.44 13.21
N LYS A 563 10.94 -16.25 13.42
CA LYS A 563 10.68 -15.40 14.59
C LYS A 563 9.25 -14.86 14.56
N ALA A 564 8.71 -14.59 13.38
CA ALA A 564 7.38 -14.01 13.15
C ALA A 564 6.32 -15.06 12.81
N LYS A 565 6.02 -15.97 13.74
CA LYS A 565 5.01 -17.04 13.49
C LYS A 565 3.59 -16.52 13.24
N SER A 566 3.30 -15.31 13.70
CA SER A 566 2.00 -14.63 13.53
C SER A 566 1.93 -13.80 12.24
N LEU A 567 2.88 -13.97 11.31
CA LEU A 567 2.91 -13.21 10.06
C LEU A 567 1.62 -13.40 9.25
N ARG A 568 0.99 -12.29 8.88
CA ARG A 568 -0.25 -12.20 8.08
C ARG A 568 0.03 -11.85 6.62
N THR A 569 1.05 -11.03 6.36
CA THR A 569 1.45 -10.65 5.00
C THR A 569 2.92 -10.99 4.77
N LEU A 570 3.19 -11.68 3.67
CA LEU A 570 4.53 -11.89 3.13
C LEU A 570 4.55 -11.47 1.65
N LEU A 571 5.28 -10.40 1.35
CA LEU A 571 5.54 -9.94 -0.02
C LEU A 571 7.00 -10.21 -0.35
N VAL A 572 7.28 -10.95 -1.42
CA VAL A 572 8.64 -11.21 -1.89
C VAL A 572 8.76 -10.72 -3.32
N SER A 573 9.61 -9.72 -3.50
CA SER A 573 9.92 -9.07 -4.78
C SER A 573 11.37 -9.38 -5.14
N ARG A 574 11.63 -9.65 -6.43
CA ARG A 574 12.98 -9.73 -7.02
C ARG A 574 13.97 -10.59 -6.24
N SER A 575 13.64 -11.86 -6.05
CA SER A 575 14.57 -12.85 -5.50
C SER A 575 15.26 -13.65 -6.60
N TYR A 576 16.45 -14.18 -6.28
CA TYR A 576 16.98 -15.35 -6.98
C TYR A 576 15.92 -16.45 -7.00
N PRO A 577 15.90 -17.32 -8.03
CA PRO A 577 14.90 -18.38 -8.13
C PRO A 577 14.69 -19.11 -6.81
N ILE A 578 13.48 -19.01 -6.26
CA ILE A 578 13.16 -19.63 -4.97
C ILE A 578 12.91 -21.12 -5.18
N GLU A 579 13.63 -21.95 -4.43
CA GLU A 579 13.47 -23.41 -4.50
C GLU A 579 12.16 -23.89 -3.88
N LYS A 580 11.61 -24.99 -4.42
CA LYS A 580 10.40 -25.66 -3.90
C LYS A 580 10.53 -26.02 -2.42
N SER A 581 11.69 -26.55 -2.01
CA SER A 581 11.98 -26.98 -0.64
C SER A 581 11.85 -25.82 0.36
N PHE A 582 12.36 -24.66 -0.05
CA PHE A 582 12.33 -23.43 0.70
C PHE A 582 10.89 -22.91 0.89
N VAL A 583 10.14 -22.79 -0.21
CA VAL A 583 8.73 -22.41 -0.19
C VAL A 583 7.92 -23.36 0.71
N GLY A 584 8.21 -24.66 0.63
CA GLY A 584 7.54 -25.67 1.44
C GLY A 584 7.73 -25.46 2.94
N ARG A 585 8.94 -25.10 3.37
CA ARG A 585 9.26 -24.80 4.78
C ARG A 585 8.54 -23.55 5.27
N ILE A 586 8.48 -22.49 4.45
CA ILE A 586 7.70 -21.28 4.76
C ILE A 586 6.24 -21.64 5.05
N PHE A 587 5.61 -22.44 4.18
CA PHE A 587 4.20 -22.79 4.32
C PHE A 587 3.89 -23.61 5.58
N VAL A 588 4.81 -24.48 5.99
CA VAL A 588 4.67 -25.26 7.22
C VAL A 588 4.77 -24.37 8.46
N MET A 589 5.60 -23.32 8.41
CA MET A 589 5.92 -22.45 9.54
C MET A 589 4.96 -21.27 9.70
N LEU A 590 4.60 -20.57 8.63
CA LEU A 590 3.86 -19.30 8.66
C LEU A 590 2.37 -19.53 8.38
N ARG A 591 1.71 -20.23 9.30
CA ARG A 591 0.33 -20.68 9.08
C ARG A 591 -0.73 -19.58 9.20
N CYS A 592 -0.40 -18.43 9.80
CA CYS A 592 -1.31 -17.28 9.94
C CYS A 592 -1.36 -16.38 8.70
N LEU A 593 -0.68 -16.76 7.61
CA LEU A 593 -0.64 -15.95 6.38
C LEU A 593 -2.03 -15.77 5.76
N ARG A 594 -2.34 -14.52 5.43
CA ARG A 594 -3.54 -14.06 4.71
C ARG A 594 -3.20 -13.53 3.33
N VAL A 595 -2.06 -12.86 3.20
CA VAL A 595 -1.54 -12.33 1.94
C VAL A 595 -0.18 -12.93 1.66
N LEU A 596 -0.06 -13.58 0.51
CA LEU A 596 1.19 -14.12 0.00
C LEU A 596 1.40 -13.65 -1.43
N ASP A 597 2.48 -12.90 -1.65
CA ASP A 597 2.87 -12.41 -2.98
C ASP A 597 4.28 -12.91 -3.31
N PHE A 598 4.36 -13.79 -4.31
CA PHE A 598 5.59 -14.31 -4.89
C PHE A 598 5.74 -13.92 -6.36
N ARG A 599 5.19 -12.77 -6.76
CA ARG A 599 5.28 -12.31 -8.16
C ARG A 599 6.74 -12.30 -8.64
N SER A 600 6.97 -12.89 -9.81
CA SER A 600 8.28 -12.91 -10.48
C SER A 600 9.44 -13.39 -9.61
N SER A 601 9.19 -14.39 -8.75
CA SER A 601 10.19 -14.97 -7.82
C SER A 601 10.92 -16.21 -8.38
N GLY A 602 10.78 -16.49 -9.69
CA GLY A 602 11.42 -17.63 -10.35
C GLY A 602 10.93 -19.00 -9.88
N ILE A 603 9.77 -19.08 -9.22
CA ILE A 603 9.23 -20.34 -8.70
C ILE A 603 8.78 -21.24 -9.85
N LYS A 604 9.29 -22.47 -9.88
CA LYS A 604 8.90 -23.47 -10.90
C LYS A 604 7.78 -24.39 -10.41
N VAL A 605 7.79 -24.74 -9.13
CA VAL A 605 6.87 -25.72 -8.53
C VAL A 605 6.43 -25.24 -7.16
N ILE A 606 5.11 -25.19 -6.94
CA ILE A 606 4.49 -24.94 -5.65
C ILE A 606 4.32 -26.27 -4.92
N PRO A 607 4.81 -26.43 -3.67
CA PRO A 607 4.63 -27.66 -2.90
C PRO A 607 3.21 -27.80 -2.36
N ASP A 608 2.77 -29.04 -2.17
CA ASP A 608 1.41 -29.35 -1.67
C ASP A 608 1.15 -28.78 -0.27
N SER A 609 2.21 -28.50 0.50
CA SER A 609 2.14 -27.85 1.82
C SER A 609 1.46 -26.47 1.80
N ILE A 610 1.22 -25.88 0.62
CA ILE A 610 0.41 -24.66 0.50
C ILE A 610 -1.00 -24.84 1.09
N GLY A 611 -1.55 -26.07 1.05
CA GLY A 611 -2.84 -26.40 1.64
C GLY A 611 -2.89 -26.24 3.17
N PHE A 612 -1.74 -26.04 3.85
CA PHE A 612 -1.70 -25.72 5.28
C PHE A 612 -2.04 -24.26 5.61
N LEU A 613 -2.02 -23.36 4.62
CA LEU A 613 -2.27 -21.93 4.78
C LEU A 613 -3.77 -21.62 4.79
N ILE A 614 -4.53 -22.22 5.69
CA ILE A 614 -6.01 -22.14 5.71
C ILE A 614 -6.57 -20.71 5.87
N HIS A 615 -5.75 -19.78 6.36
CA HIS A 615 -6.10 -18.36 6.52
C HIS A 615 -5.83 -17.53 5.25
N LEU A 616 -5.26 -18.13 4.20
CA LEU A 616 -4.85 -17.41 3.00
C LEU A 616 -6.06 -16.90 2.22
N ARG A 617 -6.08 -15.59 1.96
CA ARG A 617 -7.12 -14.86 1.22
C ARG A 617 -6.59 -14.27 -0.09
N TYR A 618 -5.29 -14.00 -0.18
CA TYR A 618 -4.62 -13.50 -1.38
C TYR A 618 -3.39 -14.32 -1.71
N LEU A 619 -3.35 -14.84 -2.94
CA LEU A 619 -2.21 -15.54 -3.50
C LEU A 619 -1.85 -14.95 -4.87
N ASN A 620 -0.64 -14.41 -4.99
CA ASN A 620 -0.10 -13.92 -6.25
C ASN A 620 1.16 -14.69 -6.64
N LEU A 621 1.06 -15.43 -7.73
CA LEU A 621 2.13 -16.23 -8.33
C LEU A 621 2.47 -15.75 -9.75
N SER A 622 2.01 -14.56 -10.14
CA SER A 622 2.18 -14.03 -11.50
C SER A 622 3.65 -13.91 -11.90
N GLY A 623 3.94 -14.10 -13.19
CA GLY A 623 5.29 -13.97 -13.75
C GLY A 623 6.27 -15.08 -13.37
N ASN A 624 5.79 -16.18 -12.78
CA ASN A 624 6.60 -17.36 -12.47
C ASN A 624 6.47 -18.44 -13.56
N PRO A 625 7.54 -19.20 -13.87
CA PRO A 625 7.52 -20.25 -14.89
C PRO A 625 6.83 -21.55 -14.39
N ILE A 626 5.67 -21.42 -13.73
CA ILE A 626 4.91 -22.55 -13.17
C ILE A 626 4.14 -23.25 -14.29
N GLU A 627 4.33 -24.57 -14.42
CA GLU A 627 3.65 -25.38 -15.45
C GLU A 627 2.40 -26.10 -14.92
N SER A 628 2.33 -26.34 -13.61
CA SER A 628 1.23 -27.01 -12.93
C SER A 628 1.07 -26.50 -11.50
N LEU A 629 -0.17 -26.37 -11.04
CA LEU A 629 -0.51 -26.05 -9.66
C LEU A 629 -0.87 -27.32 -8.88
N PRO A 630 -0.50 -27.42 -7.58
CA PRO A 630 -0.93 -28.53 -6.74
C PRO A 630 -2.44 -28.45 -6.45
N GLU A 631 -3.13 -29.60 -6.42
CA GLU A 631 -4.57 -29.66 -6.12
C GLU A 631 -4.87 -29.20 -4.68
N SER A 632 -3.88 -29.16 -3.78
CA SER A 632 -4.04 -28.66 -2.42
C SER A 632 -4.36 -27.16 -2.34
N ILE A 633 -4.18 -26.38 -3.42
CA ILE A 633 -4.71 -25.01 -3.49
C ILE A 633 -6.24 -25.01 -3.35
N GLY A 634 -6.92 -26.06 -3.82
CA GLY A 634 -8.37 -26.22 -3.63
C GLY A 634 -8.80 -26.43 -2.18
N TYR A 635 -7.86 -26.51 -1.23
CA TYR A 635 -8.14 -26.58 0.21
C TYR A 635 -8.23 -25.19 0.85
N LEU A 636 -7.83 -24.14 0.12
CA LEU A 636 -7.81 -22.76 0.58
C LEU A 636 -9.21 -22.12 0.41
N LEU A 637 -10.21 -22.63 1.14
CA LEU A 637 -11.61 -22.22 0.99
C LEU A 637 -11.85 -20.72 1.25
N ASN A 638 -10.98 -20.08 2.02
CA ASN A 638 -10.99 -18.64 2.31
C ASN A 638 -10.33 -17.79 1.21
N LEU A 639 -9.75 -18.39 0.16
CA LEU A 639 -9.02 -17.66 -0.88
C LEU A 639 -9.98 -16.77 -1.68
N GLN A 640 -9.70 -15.47 -1.69
CA GLN A 640 -10.48 -14.42 -2.39
C GLN A 640 -9.80 -13.96 -3.68
N VAL A 641 -8.47 -13.97 -3.72
CA VAL A 641 -7.68 -13.51 -4.87
C VAL A 641 -6.66 -14.57 -5.26
N LEU A 642 -6.69 -14.98 -6.52
CA LEU A 642 -5.70 -15.85 -7.13
C LEU A 642 -5.15 -15.20 -8.41
N LYS A 643 -3.89 -14.74 -8.37
CA LYS A 643 -3.20 -14.17 -9.54
C LYS A 643 -2.17 -15.14 -10.07
N LEU A 644 -2.32 -15.51 -11.34
CA LEU A 644 -1.52 -16.47 -12.09
C LEU A 644 -1.06 -15.91 -13.43
N SER A 645 -1.23 -14.60 -13.67
CA SER A 645 -0.89 -13.97 -14.94
C SER A 645 0.57 -14.19 -15.34
N MET A 646 0.81 -14.38 -16.63
CA MET A 646 2.13 -14.63 -17.22
C MET A 646 2.83 -15.88 -16.63
N THR A 647 2.07 -16.92 -16.29
CA THR A 647 2.62 -18.24 -15.94
C THR A 647 2.61 -19.20 -17.14
N LYS A 648 3.38 -20.29 -17.07
CA LYS A 648 3.42 -21.33 -18.13
C LYS A 648 2.34 -22.41 -17.95
N LEU A 649 1.26 -22.07 -17.24
CA LEU A 649 0.26 -23.01 -16.81
C LEU A 649 -0.56 -23.52 -18.01
N LYS A 650 -0.63 -24.85 -18.17
CA LYS A 650 -1.39 -25.50 -19.26
C LYS A 650 -2.81 -25.90 -18.87
N LYS A 651 -3.04 -26.10 -17.57
CA LYS A 651 -4.32 -26.51 -16.97
C LYS A 651 -4.47 -25.88 -15.60
N LEU A 652 -5.68 -25.46 -15.27
CA LEU A 652 -6.06 -25.09 -13.90
C LEU A 652 -6.32 -26.35 -13.05
N LEU A 653 -6.38 -26.18 -11.73
CA LEU A 653 -6.72 -27.25 -10.78
C LEU A 653 -8.13 -27.78 -11.04
N LYS A 654 -8.31 -29.11 -10.96
CA LYS A 654 -9.62 -29.74 -11.19
C LYS A 654 -10.65 -29.32 -10.15
N CYS A 655 -10.18 -29.00 -8.95
CA CYS A 655 -11.03 -28.59 -7.85
C CYS A 655 -11.22 -27.07 -7.71
N LEU A 656 -10.95 -26.28 -8.76
CA LEU A 656 -11.09 -24.82 -8.74
C LEU A 656 -12.49 -24.37 -8.24
N GLY A 657 -13.55 -25.04 -8.71
CA GLY A 657 -14.94 -24.75 -8.32
C GLY A 657 -15.26 -24.95 -6.83
N LYS A 658 -14.30 -25.37 -5.99
CA LYS A 658 -14.44 -25.43 -4.53
C LYS A 658 -14.10 -24.13 -3.82
N LEU A 659 -13.39 -23.20 -4.48
CA LEU A 659 -12.94 -21.94 -3.90
C LEU A 659 -14.11 -20.94 -3.83
N GLN A 660 -15.15 -21.24 -3.04
CA GLN A 660 -16.41 -20.47 -3.02
C GLN A 660 -16.26 -19.01 -2.60
N SER A 661 -15.19 -18.66 -1.88
CA SER A 661 -14.85 -17.27 -1.51
C SER A 661 -14.05 -16.52 -2.59
N LEU A 662 -13.68 -17.17 -3.70
CA LEU A 662 -12.86 -16.56 -4.75
C LEU A 662 -13.64 -15.46 -5.46
N ARG A 663 -13.07 -14.26 -5.49
CA ARG A 663 -13.61 -13.05 -6.11
C ARG A 663 -12.84 -12.63 -7.34
N HIS A 664 -11.53 -12.84 -7.36
CA HIS A 664 -10.69 -12.45 -8.49
C HIS A 664 -9.75 -13.57 -8.91
N LEU A 665 -9.87 -13.98 -10.17
CA LEU A 665 -8.99 -14.93 -10.84
C LEU A 665 -8.33 -14.24 -12.04
N ASP A 666 -7.03 -13.93 -11.91
CA ASP A 666 -6.23 -13.35 -13.00
C ASP A 666 -5.36 -14.44 -13.63
N ILE A 667 -5.70 -14.82 -14.86
CA ILE A 667 -5.01 -15.85 -15.65
C ILE A 667 -4.50 -15.31 -16.99
N ARG A 668 -4.33 -13.98 -17.10
CA ARG A 668 -3.83 -13.32 -18.33
C ARG A 668 -2.50 -13.89 -18.78
N GLY A 669 -2.40 -14.21 -20.06
CA GLY A 669 -1.16 -14.73 -20.64
C GLY A 669 -0.75 -16.11 -20.14
N CYS A 670 -1.66 -16.87 -19.53
CA CYS A 670 -1.46 -18.30 -19.30
C CYS A 670 -1.65 -19.08 -20.61
N GLN A 671 -0.96 -20.22 -20.75
CA GLN A 671 -1.07 -21.10 -21.91
C GLN A 671 -2.13 -22.20 -21.71
N LEU A 672 -3.30 -21.81 -21.19
CA LEU A 672 -4.34 -22.76 -20.82
C LEU A 672 -4.94 -23.44 -22.06
N LEU A 673 -5.11 -24.76 -21.97
CA LEU A 673 -5.73 -25.56 -23.04
C LEU A 673 -7.26 -25.62 -22.92
N ASN A 674 -7.79 -25.45 -21.71
CA ASN A 674 -9.23 -25.43 -21.41
C ASN A 674 -9.50 -24.91 -20.00
N MET A 675 -10.77 -24.52 -19.77
CA MET A 675 -11.29 -24.21 -18.44
C MET A 675 -11.72 -25.48 -17.68
N PRO A 676 -11.48 -25.54 -16.35
CA PRO A 676 -11.92 -26.67 -15.52
C PRO A 676 -13.44 -26.64 -15.34
N ILE A 677 -14.06 -27.81 -15.25
CA ILE A 677 -15.50 -27.95 -14.98
C ILE A 677 -15.83 -27.37 -13.59
N GLY A 678 -16.95 -26.67 -13.49
CA GLY A 678 -17.47 -26.15 -12.24
C GLY A 678 -16.97 -24.75 -11.89
N ILE A 679 -16.47 -23.99 -12.86
CA ILE A 679 -16.15 -22.57 -12.69
C ILE A 679 -17.43 -21.77 -12.39
N GLY A 680 -18.58 -22.15 -12.94
CA GLY A 680 -19.89 -21.53 -12.68
C GLY A 680 -20.33 -21.64 -11.22
N ARG A 681 -19.71 -22.54 -10.43
CA ARG A 681 -19.97 -22.65 -8.97
C ARG A 681 -19.33 -21.53 -8.16
N LEU A 682 -18.43 -20.74 -8.76
CA LEU A 682 -17.77 -19.61 -8.13
C LEU A 682 -18.66 -18.38 -8.17
N THR A 683 -19.83 -18.45 -7.53
CA THR A 683 -20.87 -17.42 -7.61
C THR A 683 -20.48 -16.05 -7.05
N HIS A 684 -19.39 -15.98 -6.26
CA HIS A 684 -18.79 -14.74 -5.78
C HIS A 684 -17.66 -14.20 -6.68
N LEU A 685 -17.35 -14.87 -7.80
CA LEU A 685 -16.33 -14.43 -8.73
C LEU A 685 -16.79 -13.16 -9.42
N GLN A 686 -16.02 -12.09 -9.22
CA GLN A 686 -16.24 -10.76 -9.77
C GLN A 686 -15.31 -10.53 -10.96
N THR A 687 -14.07 -11.02 -10.92
CA THR A 687 -13.13 -10.85 -12.03
C THR A 687 -12.62 -12.20 -12.50
N LEU A 688 -12.79 -12.46 -13.79
CA LEU A 688 -12.15 -13.52 -14.54
C LEU A 688 -11.56 -12.88 -15.78
N THR A 689 -10.24 -12.99 -15.97
CA THR A 689 -9.59 -12.26 -17.07
C THR A 689 -9.65 -12.99 -18.41
N ASP A 690 -9.61 -14.32 -18.40
CA ASP A 690 -9.57 -15.13 -19.61
C ASP A 690 -10.48 -16.35 -19.49
N PHE A 691 -11.08 -16.77 -20.59
CA PHE A 691 -11.87 -17.99 -20.69
C PHE A 691 -11.50 -18.75 -21.97
N VAL A 692 -11.08 -20.02 -21.85
CA VAL A 692 -10.65 -20.83 -22.99
C VAL A 692 -11.70 -21.88 -23.35
N VAL A 693 -12.34 -21.71 -24.51
CA VAL A 693 -13.36 -22.63 -25.04
C VAL A 693 -12.70 -23.85 -25.66
N SER A 694 -13.09 -25.06 -25.26
CA SER A 694 -12.52 -26.31 -25.76
C SER A 694 -13.51 -27.12 -26.59
N LYS A 695 -13.00 -27.78 -27.66
CA LYS A 695 -13.78 -28.71 -28.51
C LYS A 695 -14.24 -29.97 -27.78
N LYS A 696 -13.66 -30.29 -26.61
CA LYS A 696 -13.94 -31.53 -25.88
C LYS A 696 -15.23 -31.37 -25.07
N LYS A 697 -16.17 -32.31 -25.22
CA LYS A 697 -17.39 -32.36 -24.39
C LYS A 697 -17.12 -32.52 -22.87
N THR A 698 -15.89 -32.85 -22.48
CA THR A 698 -15.46 -33.06 -21.09
C THR A 698 -14.80 -31.83 -20.46
N SER A 699 -14.94 -30.65 -21.06
CA SER A 699 -14.47 -29.37 -20.52
C SER A 699 -15.64 -28.43 -20.27
N CYS A 700 -15.44 -27.44 -19.40
CA CYS A 700 -16.40 -26.37 -19.14
C CYS A 700 -16.85 -25.71 -20.46
N GLY A 701 -18.16 -25.67 -20.71
CA GLY A 701 -18.72 -24.89 -21.80
C GLY A 701 -19.01 -23.45 -21.38
N LEU A 702 -19.43 -22.61 -22.34
CA LEU A 702 -19.72 -21.19 -22.12
C LEU A 702 -20.94 -20.98 -21.22
N GLU A 703 -21.82 -21.97 -21.10
CA GLU A 703 -23.01 -21.94 -20.25
C GLU A 703 -22.68 -21.70 -18.77
N GLU A 704 -21.53 -22.16 -18.27
CA GLU A 704 -21.11 -21.92 -16.89
C GLU A 704 -20.82 -20.44 -16.60
N LEU A 705 -20.55 -19.62 -17.62
CA LEU A 705 -20.39 -18.17 -17.45
C LEU A 705 -21.71 -17.49 -17.05
N LYS A 706 -22.88 -18.07 -17.40
CA LYS A 706 -24.19 -17.50 -17.06
C LYS A 706 -24.44 -17.46 -15.55
N GLU A 707 -23.77 -18.33 -14.80
CA GLU A 707 -23.87 -18.40 -13.33
C GLU A 707 -22.99 -17.34 -12.64
N LEU A 708 -22.11 -16.66 -13.39
CA LEU A 708 -21.12 -15.73 -12.84
C LEU A 708 -21.56 -14.27 -13.02
N LYS A 709 -21.37 -13.47 -11.96
CA LYS A 709 -21.63 -12.02 -11.97
C LYS A 709 -20.31 -11.27 -12.15
N LEU A 710 -19.69 -11.44 -13.32
CA LEU A 710 -18.41 -10.83 -13.65
C LEU A 710 -18.55 -9.31 -13.89
N SER A 711 -17.48 -8.59 -13.56
CA SER A 711 -17.29 -7.18 -13.83
C SER A 711 -15.90 -6.93 -14.42
N GLY A 712 -15.79 -5.90 -15.27
CA GLY A 712 -14.56 -5.58 -15.98
C GLY A 712 -14.35 -6.45 -17.23
N GLU A 713 -13.10 -6.49 -17.71
CA GLU A 713 -12.76 -7.11 -19.00
C GLU A 713 -12.59 -8.64 -18.88
N LEU A 714 -13.23 -9.38 -19.80
CA LEU A 714 -13.07 -10.83 -20.00
C LEU A 714 -12.66 -11.12 -21.44
N PHE A 715 -11.54 -11.82 -21.63
CA PHE A 715 -11.09 -12.29 -22.93
C PHE A 715 -11.51 -13.74 -23.17
N ILE A 716 -12.33 -13.98 -24.19
CA ILE A 716 -12.75 -15.33 -24.57
C ILE A 716 -11.91 -15.83 -25.74
N TRP A 717 -11.20 -16.92 -25.51
CA TRP A 717 -10.32 -17.55 -26.48
C TRP A 717 -10.96 -18.78 -27.11
N HIS A 718 -10.63 -19.01 -28.39
CA HIS A 718 -11.07 -20.17 -29.17
C HIS A 718 -12.59 -20.30 -29.34
N LEU A 719 -13.28 -19.17 -29.52
CA LEU A 719 -14.74 -19.12 -29.69
C LEU A 719 -15.23 -19.95 -30.89
N GLU A 720 -14.38 -20.16 -31.90
CA GLU A 720 -14.64 -21.05 -33.05
C GLU A 720 -14.93 -22.51 -32.67
N ASN A 721 -14.59 -22.90 -31.44
CA ASN A 721 -14.87 -24.24 -30.91
C ASN A 721 -16.32 -24.41 -30.43
N PHE A 722 -17.09 -23.33 -30.33
CA PHE A 722 -18.48 -23.34 -29.91
C PHE A 722 -19.42 -23.41 -31.13
N LYS A 723 -20.41 -24.31 -31.09
CA LYS A 723 -21.45 -24.39 -32.15
C LYS A 723 -22.60 -23.47 -31.77
N LEU A 724 -22.78 -22.38 -32.51
CA LEU A 724 -23.81 -21.37 -32.29
C LEU A 724 -25.21 -21.93 -32.61
N GLU A 725 -26.08 -22.02 -31.62
CA GLU A 725 -27.54 -21.96 -31.84
C GLU A 725 -28.01 -20.52 -31.57
N ALA A 726 -28.85 -19.97 -32.45
CA ALA A 726 -29.13 -18.53 -32.57
C ALA A 726 -29.71 -17.85 -31.30
N ILE A 727 -30.21 -18.62 -30.34
CA ILE A 727 -30.85 -18.12 -29.10
C ILE A 727 -29.82 -17.73 -28.02
N GLU A 728 -28.58 -18.26 -28.08
CA GLU A 728 -27.57 -17.99 -27.03
C GLU A 728 -26.77 -16.69 -27.25
N ILE A 729 -26.86 -16.09 -28.44
CA ILE A 729 -26.10 -14.90 -28.83
C ILE A 729 -26.57 -13.65 -28.07
N GLU A 730 -27.87 -13.49 -27.84
CA GLU A 730 -28.41 -12.31 -27.14
C GLU A 730 -27.97 -12.23 -25.67
N GLN A 731 -27.65 -13.37 -25.03
CA GLN A 731 -27.23 -13.41 -23.62
C GLN A 731 -25.73 -13.16 -23.44
N LEU A 732 -24.88 -13.50 -24.42
CA LEU A 732 -23.43 -13.27 -24.37
C LEU A 732 -23.04 -11.82 -24.68
N ILE A 733 -23.87 -11.08 -25.43
CA ILE A 733 -23.61 -9.69 -25.84
C ILE A 733 -23.74 -8.69 -24.66
N PHE A 734 -24.29 -9.10 -23.51
CA PHE A 734 -24.53 -8.21 -22.36
C PHE A 734 -23.39 -8.13 -21.33
N ILE A 735 -22.25 -8.80 -21.54
CA ILE A 735 -21.06 -8.63 -20.69
C ILE A 735 -20.24 -7.47 -21.29
N LYS A 736 -20.45 -6.25 -20.77
CA LYS A 736 -19.70 -5.03 -21.13
C LYS A 736 -18.68 -4.67 -20.06
#